data_AF-A0AAW1X6P8-F1
#
_entry.id   AF-A0AAW1X6P8-F1
#
_cell.length_a   1.000
_cell.length_b   1.000
_cell.length_c   1.000
_cell.angle_alpha   90.00
_cell.angle_beta   90.00
_cell.angle_gamma   90.00
#
_symmetry.space_group_name_H-M   'P 1'
#
loop_
_entity.id
_entity.type
_entity.pdbx_description
1 polymer ?
#
loop_
_entity_poly.entity_id
_entity_poly.type
_entity_poly.pdbx_seq_one_letter_code
_entity_poly.pdbx_strand_id
1 'polypeptide(L)'
;MWKLKIAEGANPWLRTLNNHVGRHVWEFDPKLGSPEELQEIEQAREHYHNHRFVHKHSSDRLLRIQFAKENPGHHVLPQIKVKDTEDVTEETVTNILRRAINFHSTLQAHDGHWPGDYGGPMFLLPGLVITLSITGALNAVLSDEHRKEICRYLYNHQNEDGGWGLHIEGPSTMFGSVLTYVALRLLGEGAKDGKGAMETGRKWILDHGSATAITSWGKMWLSVLGAFEWSGNNPLPPEIWLLPYMLPVHPGRMWCHCRMVYLPMSYLYGKRFVDWNQARNECAKEDLYYPHPLVQDILWASLHKGVEPVLMRWPGKKLREKALQTAIEHIHYEDENTRYICIGPVNKVLNMLCCWVEDPNSEAFKLHIPRIYDYLWIAEDGMKMQGYNGSQLWDTAFAVQAIISTNLVEEFGSTLRKGHKFYKRFTENCPGDLDFWYRHISKGAWPFSTADHGWPISDCTAEGLKQAVLALSKIPSEIVGEPLDANRLYDAVNVTLSLQNGDGGFATYELTRSYRWLELINPAETFGDIVIDYPYVECTSAAIQALASFKKLYPGHRRQEIEDCIKRGVEFIEKIQETDGSWYGSWGVCFTYGTWFGVKGLVAAGGNYNNSSSIRKACDFLLSKQLASGGWGESYLSCQNKEYTNLKGNRSHVVNTGWAMLALIDGQAERDPIPLHRAARCLIILKWRMEIFLKRKSWVVLGSS
;
A
#
# COMPACT_ATOMS: atom_id res chain seq x y z
N MET A 1 28.38 2.42 2.25
CA MET A 1 27.11 2.68 2.98
C MET A 1 25.98 2.87 1.98
N TRP A 2 24.76 2.45 2.32
CA TRP A 2 23.55 2.78 1.56
C TRP A 2 23.13 4.22 1.82
N LYS A 3 22.83 4.98 0.76
CA LYS A 3 22.37 6.36 0.83
C LYS A 3 21.00 6.50 0.15
N LEU A 4 20.08 7.20 0.80
CA LEU A 4 18.80 7.55 0.19
C LEU A 4 18.96 8.76 -0.73
N LYS A 5 18.57 8.63 -1.99
CA LYS A 5 18.52 9.70 -2.98
C LYS A 5 17.08 10.18 -3.14
N ILE A 6 16.90 11.50 -3.14
CA ILE A 6 15.59 12.16 -3.20
C ILE A 6 15.57 13.09 -4.41
N ALA A 7 14.48 13.04 -5.19
CA ALA A 7 14.25 13.88 -6.36
C ALA A 7 15.35 13.83 -7.44
N GLU A 8 16.06 12.71 -7.54
CA GLU A 8 17.13 12.47 -8.51
C GLU A 8 16.70 11.49 -9.61
N GLY A 9 17.20 11.70 -10.84
CA GLY A 9 16.90 10.88 -12.02
C GLY A 9 17.94 11.00 -13.13
N ALA A 10 19.21 10.73 -12.83
CA ALA A 10 20.30 10.89 -13.81
C ALA A 10 20.28 9.88 -14.98
N ASN A 11 19.44 8.84 -14.91
CA ASN A 11 19.37 7.82 -15.95
C ASN A 11 18.56 8.33 -17.17
N PRO A 12 19.11 8.29 -18.40
CA PRO A 12 18.44 8.83 -19.60
C PRO A 12 17.13 8.10 -19.96
N TRP A 13 16.90 6.91 -19.43
CA TRP A 13 15.67 6.13 -19.63
C TRP A 13 14.57 6.47 -18.62
N LEU A 14 14.82 7.34 -17.64
CA LEU A 14 13.77 7.79 -16.72
C LEU A 14 12.96 8.93 -17.34
N ARG A 15 11.65 8.73 -17.46
CA ARG A 15 10.69 9.77 -17.89
C ARG A 15 9.92 10.31 -16.69
N THR A 16 9.66 11.61 -16.60
CA THR A 16 8.95 12.21 -15.45
C THR A 16 8.04 13.36 -15.85
N LEU A 17 6.96 13.56 -15.10
CA LEU A 17 6.03 14.69 -15.22
C LEU A 17 6.44 15.90 -14.39
N ASN A 18 7.32 15.73 -13.40
CA ASN A 18 7.53 16.75 -12.37
C ASN A 18 9.00 16.91 -11.94
N ASN A 19 9.95 16.54 -12.80
CA ASN A 19 11.39 16.52 -12.51
C ASN A 19 11.74 15.61 -11.31
N HIS A 20 11.14 14.43 -11.26
CA HIS A 20 11.37 13.39 -10.24
C HIS A 20 11.00 13.78 -8.79
N VAL A 21 10.29 14.88 -8.55
CA VAL A 21 9.83 15.25 -7.21
C VAL A 21 9.01 14.11 -6.60
N GLY A 22 9.38 13.67 -5.40
CA GLY A 22 8.81 12.52 -4.69
C GLY A 22 9.49 11.18 -4.96
N ARG A 23 10.38 11.11 -5.96
CA ARG A 23 11.15 9.89 -6.21
C ARG A 23 12.18 9.70 -5.10
N HIS A 24 12.20 8.51 -4.52
CA HIS A 24 13.11 8.10 -3.45
C HIS A 24 13.74 6.75 -3.79
N VAL A 25 15.07 6.66 -3.83
CA VAL A 25 15.76 5.39 -4.15
C VAL A 25 17.02 5.22 -3.33
N TRP A 26 17.31 3.98 -2.96
CA TRP A 26 18.52 3.63 -2.22
C TRP A 26 19.67 3.29 -3.17
N GLU A 27 20.84 3.90 -2.96
CA GLU A 27 22.06 3.66 -3.73
C GLU A 27 23.19 3.25 -2.78
N PHE A 28 23.96 2.22 -3.13
CA PHE A 28 25.12 1.82 -2.35
C PHE A 28 26.38 2.53 -2.85
N ASP A 29 27.08 3.21 -1.95
CA ASP A 29 28.40 3.79 -2.22
C ASP A 29 29.44 3.24 -1.22
N PRO A 30 30.46 2.48 -1.66
CA PRO A 30 31.49 1.94 -0.77
C PRO A 30 32.37 3.02 -0.12
N LYS A 31 32.38 4.26 -0.65
CA LYS A 31 33.18 5.37 -0.14
C LYS A 31 32.46 6.20 0.93
N LEU A 32 31.16 5.97 1.12
CA LEU A 32 30.35 6.67 2.13
C LEU A 32 30.26 5.89 3.44
N GLY A 33 30.12 6.64 4.53
CA GLY A 33 29.94 6.16 5.91
C GLY A 33 31.21 6.26 6.74
N SER A 34 31.16 7.00 7.86
CA SER A 34 32.23 6.95 8.86
C SER A 34 32.25 5.58 9.56
N PRO A 35 33.37 5.16 10.18
CA PRO A 35 33.41 3.93 10.97
C PRO A 35 32.31 3.85 12.03
N GLU A 36 31.98 4.97 12.67
CA GLU A 36 30.93 5.08 13.67
C GLU A 36 29.53 4.90 13.06
N GLU A 37 29.26 5.53 11.91
CA GLU A 37 27.98 5.40 11.20
C GLU A 37 27.75 3.95 10.75
N LEU A 38 28.78 3.31 10.19
CA LEU A 38 28.72 1.92 9.78
C LEU A 38 28.50 0.99 10.99
N GLN A 39 29.15 1.26 12.11
CA GLN A 39 28.95 0.50 13.35
C GLN A 39 27.51 0.67 13.88
N GLU A 40 26.95 1.87 13.84
CA GLU A 40 25.56 2.13 14.26
C GLU A 40 24.56 1.37 13.37
N ILE A 41 24.79 1.32 12.06
CA ILE A 41 23.97 0.55 11.12
C ILE A 41 24.03 -0.95 11.43
N GLU A 42 25.22 -1.51 11.67
CA GLU A 42 25.36 -2.93 12.02
C GLU A 42 24.69 -3.26 13.37
N GLN A 43 24.80 -2.37 14.36
CA GLN A 43 24.08 -2.52 15.63
C GLN A 43 22.57 -2.51 15.44
N ALA A 44 22.03 -1.66 14.58
CA ALA A 44 20.60 -1.64 14.27
C ALA A 44 20.14 -2.95 13.62
N ARG A 45 20.94 -3.51 12.69
CA ARG A 45 20.68 -4.79 12.02
C ARG A 45 20.71 -5.97 12.97
N GLU A 46 21.75 -6.04 13.81
CA GLU A 46 21.88 -7.09 14.83
C GLU A 46 20.74 -7.00 15.84
N HIS A 47 20.39 -5.79 16.28
CA HIS A 47 19.27 -5.56 17.19
C HIS A 47 17.96 -6.07 16.57
N TYR A 48 17.66 -5.72 15.32
CA TYR A 48 16.48 -6.23 14.63
C TYR A 48 16.48 -7.75 14.59
N HIS A 49 17.59 -8.36 14.11
CA HIS A 49 17.70 -9.79 13.97
C HIS A 49 17.43 -10.53 15.28
N ASN A 50 17.96 -10.03 16.40
CA ASN A 50 17.79 -10.63 17.72
C ASN A 50 16.37 -10.51 18.28
N HIS A 51 15.54 -9.59 17.76
CA HIS A 51 14.17 -9.36 18.21
C HIS A 51 13.10 -9.60 17.13
N ARG A 52 13.48 -10.16 15.98
CA ARG A 52 12.62 -10.33 14.79
C ARG A 52 11.34 -11.12 15.02
N PHE A 53 11.27 -11.95 16.07
CA PHE A 53 10.06 -12.70 16.41
C PHE A 53 9.08 -11.91 17.30
N VAL A 54 9.56 -10.83 17.91
CA VAL A 54 8.75 -9.93 18.77
C VAL A 54 8.37 -8.65 18.02
N HIS A 55 9.26 -8.17 17.14
CA HIS A 55 9.07 -7.00 16.29
C HIS A 55 9.19 -7.40 14.82
N LYS A 56 8.04 -7.49 14.15
CA LYS A 56 7.96 -7.85 12.73
C LYS A 56 8.17 -6.66 11.80
N HIS A 57 8.04 -5.44 12.29
CA HIS A 57 8.15 -4.22 11.47
C HIS A 57 9.49 -3.54 11.68
N SER A 58 10.07 -3.03 10.59
CA SER A 58 11.22 -2.15 10.65
C SER A 58 10.83 -0.78 11.25
N SER A 59 11.82 -0.05 11.74
CA SER A 59 11.70 1.31 12.30
C SER A 59 12.41 2.36 11.45
N ASP A 60 12.74 2.05 10.18
CA ASP A 60 13.46 2.92 9.26
C ASP A 60 14.76 3.50 9.84
N ARG A 61 15.55 2.68 10.54
CA ARG A 61 16.72 3.17 11.27
C ARG A 61 17.78 3.78 10.37
N LEU A 62 18.00 3.20 9.19
CA LEU A 62 18.99 3.69 8.23
C LEU A 62 18.61 5.08 7.68
N LEU A 63 17.34 5.30 7.36
CA LEU A 63 16.80 6.61 6.98
C LEU A 63 17.02 7.61 8.13
N ARG A 64 16.63 7.25 9.36
CA ARG A 64 16.70 8.14 10.53
C ARG A 64 18.13 8.56 10.86
N ILE A 65 19.11 7.65 10.74
CA ILE A 65 20.54 7.97 10.95
C ILE A 65 21.00 9.05 9.96
N GLN A 66 20.63 8.92 8.68
CA GLN A 66 21.01 9.91 7.65
C GLN A 66 20.32 11.25 7.87
N PHE A 67 19.00 11.23 8.08
CA PHE A 67 18.21 12.45 8.18
C PHE A 67 18.47 13.22 9.48
N ALA A 68 18.82 12.52 10.58
CA ALA A 68 19.25 13.18 11.81
C ALA A 68 20.49 14.08 11.60
N LYS A 69 21.36 13.74 10.64
CA LYS A 69 22.55 14.52 10.27
C LYS A 69 22.25 15.60 9.24
N GLU A 70 21.44 15.28 8.22
CA GLU A 70 21.11 16.19 7.13
C GLU A 70 20.13 17.30 7.54
N ASN A 71 19.25 17.02 8.50
CA ASN A 71 18.20 17.92 8.96
C ASN A 71 18.14 17.94 10.50
N PRO A 72 19.14 18.54 11.18
CA PRO A 72 19.20 18.55 12.63
C PRO A 72 18.02 19.31 13.23
N GLY A 73 17.36 18.72 14.23
CA GLY A 73 16.20 19.33 14.90
C GLY A 73 16.52 20.70 15.49
N HIS A 74 15.59 21.64 15.38
CA HIS A 74 15.81 23.05 15.70
C HIS A 74 15.82 23.35 17.21
N HIS A 75 15.25 22.47 18.04
CA HIS A 75 15.11 22.68 19.49
C HIS A 75 15.42 21.42 20.32
N VAL A 76 16.31 21.55 21.30
CA VAL A 76 16.50 20.56 22.37
C VAL A 76 15.49 20.87 23.48
N LEU A 77 14.28 20.35 23.33
CA LEU A 77 13.22 20.53 24.33
C LEU A 77 13.41 19.55 25.50
N PRO A 78 13.19 19.98 26.76
CA PRO A 78 13.36 19.13 27.93
C PRO A 78 12.46 17.90 27.87
N GLN A 79 12.97 16.75 28.32
CA GLN A 79 12.19 15.52 28.36
C GLN A 79 11.17 15.60 29.48
N ILE A 80 9.89 15.50 29.13
CA ILE A 80 8.81 15.46 30.11
C ILE A 80 8.62 14.01 30.54
N LYS A 81 8.78 13.74 31.84
CA LYS A 81 8.41 12.49 32.48
C LYS A 81 7.04 12.67 33.08
N VAL A 82 6.04 11.97 32.56
CA VAL A 82 4.72 11.88 33.20
C VAL A 82 4.65 10.54 33.92
N LYS A 83 4.43 10.55 35.23
CA LYS A 83 4.18 9.31 35.99
C LYS A 83 2.74 8.84 35.77
N ASP A 84 2.48 7.56 36.01
CA ASP A 84 1.15 6.94 35.83
C ASP A 84 0.02 7.62 36.65
N THR A 85 0.36 8.45 37.63
CA THR A 85 -0.58 9.10 38.58
C THR A 85 -0.62 10.63 38.48
N GLU A 86 0.12 11.27 37.58
CA GLU A 86 0.16 12.74 37.46
C GLU A 86 -0.87 13.25 36.45
N ASP A 87 -1.52 14.37 36.77
CA ASP A 87 -2.45 15.05 35.86
C ASP A 87 -1.71 15.64 34.67
N VAL A 88 -2.23 15.39 33.47
CA VAL A 88 -1.65 15.89 32.21
C VAL A 88 -2.19 17.30 31.93
N THR A 89 -1.32 18.30 32.00
CA THR A 89 -1.68 19.70 31.71
C THR A 89 -1.64 20.01 30.20
N GLU A 90 -2.36 21.04 29.76
CA GLU A 90 -2.30 21.54 28.38
C GLU A 90 -0.89 21.93 27.95
N GLU A 91 -0.13 22.57 28.83
CA GLU A 91 1.28 22.89 28.61
C GLU A 91 2.12 21.62 28.37
N THR A 92 1.86 20.57 29.16
CA THR A 92 2.54 19.27 29.00
C THR A 92 2.23 18.67 27.62
N VAL A 93 0.97 18.64 27.22
CA VAL A 93 0.55 18.17 25.89
C VAL A 93 1.21 18.98 24.79
N THR A 94 1.16 20.31 24.89
CA THR A 94 1.75 21.22 23.89
C THR A 94 3.25 21.00 23.72
N ASN A 95 3.99 20.87 24.82
CA ASN A 95 5.42 20.58 24.78
C ASN A 95 5.72 19.18 24.19
N ILE A 96 4.88 18.19 24.47
CA ILE A 96 5.00 16.86 23.88
C ILE A 96 4.72 16.90 22.37
N LEU A 97 3.72 17.66 21.93
CA LEU A 97 3.40 17.87 20.52
C LEU A 97 4.55 18.59 19.80
N ARG A 98 5.10 19.68 20.35
CA ARG A 98 6.30 20.35 19.82
C ARG A 98 7.46 19.37 19.64
N ARG A 99 7.70 18.50 20.62
CA ARG A 99 8.74 17.45 20.51
C ARG A 99 8.45 16.44 19.41
N ALA A 100 7.19 16.02 19.27
CA ALA A 100 6.78 15.09 18.20
C ALA A 100 6.96 15.70 16.83
N ILE A 101 6.47 16.93 16.62
CA ILE A 101 6.55 17.60 15.33
C ILE A 101 7.99 17.96 15.01
N ASN A 102 8.78 18.47 15.96
CA ASN A 102 10.19 18.74 15.73
C ASN A 102 10.95 17.48 15.27
N PHE A 103 10.71 16.33 15.92
CA PHE A 103 11.27 15.05 15.46
C PHE A 103 10.74 14.63 14.08
N HIS A 104 9.44 14.75 13.83
CA HIS A 104 8.86 14.36 12.56
C HIS A 104 9.34 15.26 11.40
N SER A 105 9.53 16.56 11.66
CA SER A 105 10.12 17.53 10.73
C SER A 105 11.55 17.18 10.34
N THR A 106 12.35 16.53 11.21
CA THR A 106 13.70 16.07 10.82
C THR A 106 13.64 14.97 9.77
N LEU A 107 12.52 14.24 9.67
CA LEU A 107 12.32 13.17 8.69
C LEU A 107 11.79 13.68 7.34
N GLN A 108 11.50 14.98 7.21
CA GLN A 108 11.03 15.55 5.95
C GLN A 108 12.19 15.67 4.95
N ALA A 109 11.99 15.16 3.74
CA ALA A 109 12.93 15.27 2.64
C ALA A 109 12.98 16.70 2.08
N HIS A 110 14.04 17.03 1.34
CA HIS A 110 14.30 18.39 0.88
C HIS A 110 13.30 18.89 -0.19
N ASP A 111 12.70 17.98 -0.96
CA ASP A 111 11.63 18.27 -1.93
C ASP A 111 10.24 18.36 -1.27
N GLY A 112 10.14 18.06 0.03
CA GLY A 112 9.03 18.36 0.92
C GLY A 112 8.14 17.19 1.32
N HIS A 113 8.38 15.98 0.81
CA HIS A 113 7.66 14.79 1.23
C HIS A 113 8.30 14.08 2.42
N TRP A 114 7.59 13.10 2.98
CA TRP A 114 8.13 12.18 3.98
C TRP A 114 8.34 10.79 3.37
N PRO A 115 9.59 10.35 3.18
CA PRO A 115 9.89 9.00 2.71
C PRO A 115 9.76 7.99 3.86
N GLY A 116 9.44 6.74 3.54
CA GLY A 116 9.26 5.69 4.55
C GLY A 116 9.10 4.29 3.98
N ASP A 117 9.29 3.30 4.85
CA ASP A 117 9.01 1.89 4.59
C ASP A 117 7.52 1.68 4.30
N TYR A 118 7.23 1.05 3.17
CA TYR A 118 5.90 0.65 2.73
C TYR A 118 5.90 -0.81 2.25
N GLY A 119 6.74 -1.65 2.89
CA GLY A 119 6.78 -3.09 2.68
C GLY A 119 5.74 -3.83 3.52
N GLY A 120 5.90 -5.15 3.63
CA GLY A 120 5.02 -6.01 4.44
C GLY A 120 4.57 -7.27 3.70
N PRO A 121 4.05 -7.18 2.46
CA PRO A 121 3.73 -8.35 1.66
C PRO A 121 4.99 -9.12 1.22
N MET A 122 5.02 -10.43 1.45
CA MET A 122 6.20 -11.28 1.23
C MET A 122 6.29 -11.87 -0.19
N PHE A 123 5.24 -11.72 -1.00
CA PHE A 123 5.17 -12.28 -2.36
C PHE A 123 5.63 -11.31 -3.47
N LEU A 124 5.99 -10.06 -3.13
CA LEU A 124 6.38 -9.03 -4.11
C LEU A 124 7.80 -9.26 -4.62
N LEU A 125 8.76 -9.32 -3.70
CA LEU A 125 10.18 -9.45 -4.00
C LEU A 125 10.52 -10.76 -4.76
N PRO A 126 9.90 -11.92 -4.45
CA PRO A 126 10.08 -13.12 -5.26
C PRO A 126 9.73 -12.95 -6.74
N GLY A 127 8.62 -12.28 -7.07
CA GLY A 127 8.23 -12.04 -8.47
C GLY A 127 9.27 -11.23 -9.23
N LEU A 128 9.84 -10.21 -8.59
CA LEU A 128 10.94 -9.41 -9.15
C LEU A 128 12.18 -10.26 -9.40
N VAL A 129 12.62 -11.06 -8.41
CA VAL A 129 13.81 -11.91 -8.54
C VAL A 129 13.62 -12.93 -9.67
N ILE A 130 12.47 -13.61 -9.73
CA ILE A 130 12.13 -14.56 -10.80
C ILE A 130 12.22 -13.89 -12.17
N THR A 131 11.62 -12.71 -12.32
CA THR A 131 11.62 -11.97 -13.59
C THR A 131 13.02 -11.54 -14.00
N LEU A 132 13.82 -11.03 -13.06
CA LEU A 132 15.20 -10.64 -13.34
C LEU A 132 16.10 -11.83 -13.71
N SER A 133 15.85 -12.99 -13.11
CA SER A 133 16.54 -14.24 -13.47
C SER A 133 16.19 -14.68 -14.90
N ILE A 134 14.91 -14.67 -15.27
CA ILE A 134 14.45 -15.09 -16.60
C ILE A 134 14.97 -14.15 -17.69
N THR A 135 14.91 -12.85 -17.44
CA THR A 135 15.34 -11.84 -18.42
C THR A 135 16.87 -11.72 -18.55
N GLY A 136 17.64 -12.42 -17.69
CA GLY A 136 19.10 -12.31 -17.61
C GLY A 136 19.60 -10.99 -17.01
N ALA A 137 18.69 -10.15 -16.51
CA ALA A 137 18.99 -8.82 -15.98
C ALA A 137 19.40 -8.83 -14.49
N LEU A 138 19.33 -9.97 -13.80
CA LEU A 138 19.59 -10.08 -12.36
C LEU A 138 20.91 -9.43 -11.92
N ASN A 139 22.04 -9.77 -12.56
CA ASN A 139 23.35 -9.24 -12.21
C ASN A 139 23.56 -7.78 -12.65
N ALA A 140 22.81 -7.33 -13.65
CA ALA A 140 22.87 -5.96 -14.15
C ALA A 140 22.08 -5.00 -13.24
N VAL A 141 20.99 -5.47 -12.64
CA VAL A 141 20.09 -4.66 -11.81
C VAL A 141 20.43 -4.78 -10.32
N LEU A 142 20.66 -6.00 -9.83
CA LEU A 142 20.94 -6.25 -8.41
C LEU A 142 22.43 -6.52 -8.21
N SER A 143 23.14 -5.51 -7.70
CA SER A 143 24.54 -5.68 -7.27
C SER A 143 24.67 -6.66 -6.10
N ASP A 144 25.90 -7.07 -5.77
CA ASP A 144 26.16 -7.92 -4.61
C ASP A 144 25.56 -7.38 -3.32
N GLU A 145 25.59 -6.07 -3.13
CA GLU A 145 25.01 -5.42 -1.94
C GLU A 145 23.49 -5.50 -1.95
N HIS A 146 22.83 -5.33 -3.11
CA HIS A 146 21.38 -5.53 -3.20
C HIS A 146 21.02 -6.97 -2.80
N ARG A 147 21.73 -7.97 -3.33
CA ARG A 147 21.49 -9.38 -3.01
C ARG A 147 21.66 -9.68 -1.53
N LYS A 148 22.73 -9.16 -0.91
CA LYS A 148 22.96 -9.32 0.55
C LYS A 148 21.82 -8.74 1.38
N GLU A 149 21.35 -7.54 1.05
CA GLU A 149 20.25 -6.91 1.78
C GLU A 149 18.91 -7.63 1.55
N ILE A 150 18.66 -8.14 0.33
CA ILE A 150 17.46 -8.93 0.03
C ILE A 150 17.49 -10.25 0.80
N CYS A 151 18.61 -10.99 0.79
CA CYS A 151 18.75 -12.21 1.58
C CYS A 151 18.57 -11.92 3.07
N ARG A 152 19.13 -10.81 3.58
CA ARG A 152 18.93 -10.39 4.98
C ARG A 152 17.45 -10.20 5.31
N TYR A 153 16.69 -9.52 4.45
CA TYR A 153 15.25 -9.32 4.63
C TYR A 153 14.51 -10.66 4.67
N LEU A 154 14.73 -11.53 3.68
CA LEU A 154 14.05 -12.81 3.60
C LEU A 154 14.38 -13.69 4.83
N TYR A 155 15.64 -13.73 5.29
CA TYR A 155 15.99 -14.50 6.49
C TYR A 155 15.45 -13.91 7.78
N ASN A 156 15.36 -12.58 7.89
CA ASN A 156 14.81 -11.93 9.06
C ASN A 156 13.30 -12.15 9.23
N HIS A 157 12.59 -12.48 8.15
CA HIS A 157 11.15 -12.72 8.15
C HIS A 157 10.75 -14.20 8.03
N GLN A 158 11.72 -15.12 8.17
CA GLN A 158 11.41 -16.53 8.37
C GLN A 158 10.75 -16.73 9.74
N ASN A 159 9.64 -17.45 9.78
CA ASN A 159 8.97 -17.81 11.03
C ASN A 159 9.72 -18.90 11.80
N GLU A 160 9.41 -19.07 13.09
CA GLU A 160 10.06 -20.06 13.96
C GLU A 160 9.85 -21.51 13.47
N ASP A 161 8.77 -21.77 12.74
CA ASP A 161 8.48 -23.07 12.12
C ASP A 161 9.30 -23.34 10.84
N GLY A 162 10.09 -22.36 10.38
CA GLY A 162 10.92 -22.43 9.18
C GLY A 162 10.24 -21.91 7.91
N GLY A 163 8.94 -21.65 7.92
CA GLY A 163 8.23 -21.14 6.74
C GLY A 163 8.20 -19.60 6.65
N TRP A 164 7.52 -19.10 5.62
CA TRP A 164 7.24 -17.67 5.42
C TRP A 164 5.75 -17.43 5.16
N GLY A 165 5.24 -16.33 5.70
CA GLY A 165 3.83 -15.94 5.55
C GLY A 165 3.51 -15.19 4.27
N LEU A 166 2.23 -14.86 4.09
CA LEU A 166 1.78 -13.95 3.03
C LEU A 166 2.29 -12.52 3.23
N HIS A 167 2.42 -12.13 4.50
CA HIS A 167 2.97 -10.87 4.98
C HIS A 167 3.80 -11.12 6.25
N ILE A 168 4.60 -10.14 6.66
CA ILE A 168 5.56 -10.25 7.79
C ILE A 168 4.95 -10.66 9.15
N GLU A 169 3.70 -10.27 9.42
CA GLU A 169 2.94 -10.63 10.65
C GLU A 169 2.19 -11.98 10.54
N GLY A 170 2.16 -12.57 9.34
CA GLY A 170 1.33 -13.72 9.02
C GLY A 170 2.00 -15.06 9.39
N PRO A 171 1.21 -16.10 9.68
CA PRO A 171 1.73 -17.46 9.81
C PRO A 171 2.29 -17.94 8.48
N SER A 172 3.12 -18.98 8.52
CA SER A 172 3.69 -19.59 7.33
C SER A 172 2.63 -20.13 6.38
N THR A 173 2.82 -19.90 5.09
CA THR A 173 1.89 -20.31 4.02
C THR A 173 2.66 -20.96 2.89
N MET A 174 2.01 -21.85 2.12
CA MET A 174 2.66 -22.46 0.96
C MET A 174 3.10 -21.41 -0.07
N PHE A 175 2.27 -20.37 -0.28
CA PHE A 175 2.55 -19.28 -1.20
C PHE A 175 3.79 -18.47 -0.79
N GLY A 176 3.86 -18.02 0.48
CA GLY A 176 5.02 -17.30 1.01
C GLY A 176 6.29 -18.17 1.02
N SER A 177 6.21 -19.36 1.61
CA SER A 177 7.37 -20.25 1.78
C SER A 177 8.02 -20.65 0.46
N VAL A 178 7.24 -21.10 -0.52
CA VAL A 178 7.78 -21.57 -1.80
C VAL A 178 8.40 -20.43 -2.59
N LEU A 179 7.71 -19.28 -2.72
CA LEU A 179 8.23 -18.15 -3.48
C LEU A 179 9.48 -17.56 -2.84
N THR A 180 9.51 -17.41 -1.51
CA THR A 180 10.70 -16.94 -0.79
C THR A 180 11.87 -17.93 -0.93
N TYR A 181 11.62 -19.24 -0.79
CA TYR A 181 12.65 -20.27 -0.99
C TYR A 181 13.24 -20.20 -2.40
N VAL A 182 12.40 -20.13 -3.43
CA VAL A 182 12.82 -20.00 -4.83
C VAL A 182 13.62 -18.72 -5.06
N ALA A 183 13.17 -17.58 -4.50
CA ALA A 183 13.90 -16.32 -4.62
C ALA A 183 15.31 -16.42 -4.00
N LEU A 184 15.46 -17.01 -2.81
CA LEU A 184 16.76 -17.24 -2.18
C LEU A 184 17.67 -18.13 -3.03
N ARG A 185 17.13 -19.21 -3.62
CA ARG A 185 17.88 -20.08 -4.55
C ARG A 185 18.37 -19.31 -5.78
N LEU A 186 17.54 -18.45 -6.36
CA LEU A 186 17.89 -17.63 -7.52
C LEU A 186 18.90 -16.51 -7.21
N LEU A 187 18.95 -16.06 -5.96
CA LEU A 187 19.95 -15.11 -5.46
C LEU A 187 21.30 -15.75 -5.14
N GLY A 188 21.39 -17.09 -5.22
CA GLY A 188 22.64 -17.85 -5.08
C GLY A 188 22.75 -18.65 -3.78
N GLU A 189 21.78 -18.57 -2.86
CA GLU A 189 21.83 -19.31 -1.60
C GLU A 189 21.65 -20.81 -1.84
N GLY A 190 22.62 -21.62 -1.42
CA GLY A 190 22.65 -23.07 -1.41
C GLY A 190 21.51 -23.70 -0.60
N ALA A 191 21.21 -24.98 -0.87
CA ALA A 191 20.17 -25.71 -0.13
C ALA A 191 20.48 -25.89 1.37
N LYS A 192 21.72 -25.65 1.79
CA LYS A 192 22.22 -25.73 3.18
C LYS A 192 22.70 -24.37 3.72
N ASP A 193 22.44 -23.29 3.00
CA ASP A 193 22.89 -21.95 3.37
C ASP A 193 21.90 -21.28 4.35
N GLY A 194 22.10 -19.99 4.64
CA GLY A 194 21.25 -19.25 5.57
C GLY A 194 21.33 -19.75 7.02
N LYS A 195 22.44 -20.41 7.42
CA LYS A 195 22.62 -21.02 8.75
C LYS A 195 21.48 -21.99 9.12
N GLY A 196 21.04 -22.80 8.15
CA GLY A 196 19.97 -23.79 8.32
C GLY A 196 18.58 -23.29 7.92
N ALA A 197 18.40 -21.99 7.64
CA ALA A 197 17.13 -21.43 7.19
C ALA A 197 16.61 -22.10 5.91
N MET A 198 17.50 -22.39 4.95
CA MET A 198 17.11 -23.07 3.71
C MET A 198 16.66 -24.52 3.95
N GLU A 199 17.25 -25.20 4.91
CA GLU A 199 16.89 -26.58 5.26
C GLU A 199 15.53 -26.64 5.97
N THR A 200 15.29 -25.76 6.94
CA THR A 200 14.01 -25.67 7.66
C THR A 200 12.88 -25.21 6.74
N GLY A 201 13.15 -24.24 5.86
CA GLY A 201 12.19 -23.80 4.85
C GLY A 201 11.78 -24.90 3.88
N ARG A 202 12.77 -25.63 3.34
CA ARG A 202 12.49 -26.78 2.47
C ARG A 202 11.73 -27.87 3.21
N LYS A 203 12.12 -28.18 4.44
CA LYS A 203 11.42 -29.16 5.28
C LYS A 203 9.97 -28.75 5.50
N TRP A 204 9.72 -27.49 5.86
CA TRP A 204 8.36 -26.96 6.04
C TRP A 204 7.52 -27.12 4.76
N ILE A 205 8.06 -26.78 3.59
CA ILE A 205 7.37 -26.94 2.30
C ILE A 205 6.99 -28.40 2.05
N LEU A 206 7.94 -29.34 2.25
CA LEU A 206 7.70 -30.76 2.02
C LEU A 206 6.68 -31.35 2.99
N ASP A 207 6.76 -30.99 4.27
CA ASP A 207 5.85 -31.48 5.32
C ASP A 207 4.40 -30.98 5.14
N HIS A 208 4.18 -29.89 4.39
CA HIS A 208 2.87 -29.24 4.19
C HIS A 208 2.27 -29.42 2.79
N GLY A 209 2.70 -30.44 2.04
CA GLY A 209 2.09 -30.80 0.76
C GLY A 209 2.82 -30.31 -0.48
N SER A 210 4.07 -29.85 -0.36
CA SER A 210 4.96 -29.44 -1.45
C SER A 210 4.50 -28.18 -2.24
N ALA A 211 5.32 -27.76 -3.19
CA ALA A 211 5.02 -26.64 -4.08
C ALA A 211 3.77 -26.87 -4.97
N THR A 212 3.26 -28.10 -5.09
CA THR A 212 2.04 -28.38 -5.86
C THR A 212 0.77 -27.81 -5.21
N ALA A 213 0.78 -27.65 -3.88
CA ALA A 213 -0.31 -27.05 -3.11
C ALA A 213 -0.26 -25.51 -3.07
N ILE A 214 0.67 -24.89 -3.80
CA ILE A 214 0.77 -23.43 -3.89
C ILE A 214 -0.47 -22.82 -4.57
N THR A 215 -0.81 -21.59 -4.22
CA THR A 215 -1.96 -20.88 -4.77
C THR A 215 -1.75 -20.50 -6.25
N SER A 216 -2.83 -20.11 -6.94
CA SER A 216 -2.87 -19.82 -8.37
C SER A 216 -1.80 -18.82 -8.83
N TRP A 217 -1.58 -17.75 -8.06
CA TRP A 217 -0.51 -16.77 -8.34
C TRP A 217 0.89 -17.38 -8.19
N GLY A 218 1.07 -18.28 -7.23
CA GLY A 218 2.32 -19.03 -7.05
C GLY A 218 2.59 -19.97 -8.21
N LYS A 219 1.58 -20.72 -8.66
CA LYS A 219 1.66 -21.58 -9.85
C LYS A 219 2.04 -20.78 -11.09
N MET A 220 1.45 -19.61 -11.26
CA MET A 220 1.77 -18.69 -12.36
C MET A 220 3.25 -18.32 -12.37
N TRP A 221 3.80 -17.87 -11.23
CA TRP A 221 5.21 -17.51 -11.11
C TRP A 221 6.16 -18.69 -11.33
N LEU A 222 5.84 -19.88 -10.80
CA LEU A 222 6.64 -21.08 -11.04
C LEU A 222 6.57 -21.54 -12.50
N SER A 223 5.44 -21.34 -13.18
CA SER A 223 5.27 -21.68 -14.59
C SER A 223 6.05 -20.74 -15.51
N VAL A 224 6.04 -19.45 -15.17
CA VAL A 224 6.89 -18.43 -15.80
C VAL A 224 8.38 -18.76 -15.63
N LEU A 225 8.79 -19.25 -14.46
CA LEU A 225 10.15 -19.71 -14.20
C LEU A 225 10.52 -21.01 -14.94
N GLY A 226 9.53 -21.79 -15.39
CA GLY A 226 9.75 -23.13 -15.95
C GLY A 226 9.92 -24.22 -14.89
N ALA A 227 9.50 -23.97 -13.65
CA ALA A 227 9.54 -24.91 -12.53
C ALA A 227 8.17 -25.57 -12.23
N PHE A 228 7.13 -25.23 -13.00
CA PHE A 228 5.79 -25.79 -12.87
C PHE A 228 5.11 -25.83 -14.24
N GLU A 229 4.37 -26.91 -14.55
CA GLU A 229 3.73 -27.01 -15.86
C GLU A 229 2.57 -26.02 -16.01
N TRP A 230 2.48 -25.36 -17.17
CA TRP A 230 1.35 -24.47 -17.50
C TRP A 230 -0.02 -25.16 -17.40
N SER A 231 -0.08 -26.49 -17.60
CA SER A 231 -1.27 -27.33 -17.48
C SER A 231 -1.87 -27.34 -16.07
N GLY A 232 -1.06 -27.14 -15.03
CA GLY A 232 -1.51 -27.10 -13.64
C GLY A 232 -2.08 -25.75 -13.19
N ASN A 233 -2.06 -24.73 -14.07
CA ASN A 233 -2.72 -23.45 -13.82
C ASN A 233 -4.17 -23.50 -14.26
N ASN A 234 -5.02 -22.81 -13.50
CA ASN A 234 -6.36 -22.49 -13.98
C ASN A 234 -6.26 -21.59 -15.22
N PRO A 235 -7.12 -21.78 -16.24
CA PRO A 235 -7.01 -21.01 -17.47
C PRO A 235 -7.16 -19.50 -17.25
N LEU A 236 -6.21 -18.72 -17.80
CA LEU A 236 -6.24 -17.26 -17.85
C LEU A 236 -6.32 -16.80 -19.32
N PRO A 237 -7.45 -17.05 -20.02
CA PRO A 237 -7.53 -16.84 -21.46
C PRO A 237 -7.44 -15.35 -21.82
N PRO A 238 -6.50 -14.92 -22.70
CA PRO A 238 -6.45 -13.54 -23.14
C PRO A 238 -7.71 -13.13 -23.92
N GLU A 239 -8.49 -14.08 -24.44
CA GLU A 239 -9.70 -13.79 -25.22
C GLU A 239 -10.80 -13.09 -24.41
N ILE A 240 -10.74 -13.13 -23.07
CA ILE A 240 -11.67 -12.39 -22.20
C ILE A 240 -11.60 -10.88 -22.43
N TRP A 241 -10.46 -10.36 -22.91
CA TRP A 241 -10.25 -8.95 -23.25
C TRP A 241 -10.92 -8.51 -24.56
N LEU A 242 -11.44 -9.46 -25.35
CA LEU A 242 -12.18 -9.20 -26.59
C LEU A 242 -13.70 -9.26 -26.40
N LEU A 243 -14.17 -9.54 -25.18
CA LEU A 243 -15.59 -9.60 -24.90
C LEU A 243 -16.25 -8.23 -25.12
N PRO A 244 -17.55 -8.18 -25.46
CA PRO A 244 -18.28 -6.92 -25.44
C PRO A 244 -18.31 -6.31 -24.03
N TYR A 245 -18.04 -5.01 -23.90
CA TYR A 245 -18.03 -4.29 -22.61
C TYR A 245 -19.36 -4.36 -21.83
N MET A 246 -20.47 -4.67 -22.51
CA MET A 246 -21.77 -4.85 -21.86
C MET A 246 -21.84 -6.10 -20.97
N LEU A 247 -20.93 -7.07 -21.14
CA LEU A 247 -20.91 -8.28 -20.32
C LEU A 247 -20.36 -7.97 -18.92
N PRO A 248 -21.02 -8.43 -17.84
CA PRO A 248 -20.57 -8.18 -16.46
C PRO A 248 -19.14 -8.64 -16.16
N VAL A 249 -18.72 -9.74 -16.78
CA VAL A 249 -17.40 -10.36 -16.61
C VAL A 249 -16.29 -9.70 -17.43
N HIS A 250 -16.60 -8.63 -18.17
CA HIS A 250 -15.61 -7.94 -18.98
C HIS A 250 -14.49 -7.33 -18.09
N PRO A 251 -13.19 -7.57 -18.38
CA PRO A 251 -12.08 -7.13 -17.50
C PRO A 251 -12.03 -5.62 -17.25
N GLY A 252 -12.42 -4.80 -18.22
CA GLY A 252 -12.52 -3.34 -18.06
C GLY A 252 -13.52 -2.87 -16.98
N ARG A 253 -14.39 -3.78 -16.51
CA ARG A 253 -15.35 -3.53 -15.41
C ARG A 253 -14.87 -4.06 -14.05
N MET A 254 -13.75 -4.77 -14.02
CA MET A 254 -13.13 -5.26 -12.79
C MET A 254 -12.31 -4.15 -12.12
N TRP A 255 -12.03 -4.33 -10.83
CA TRP A 255 -11.14 -3.44 -10.09
C TRP A 255 -9.79 -3.27 -10.81
N CYS A 256 -9.25 -2.06 -10.80
CA CYS A 256 -8.03 -1.71 -11.52
C CYS A 256 -6.83 -2.58 -11.14
N HIS A 257 -6.59 -2.83 -9.85
CA HIS A 257 -5.53 -3.72 -9.41
C HIS A 257 -5.72 -5.14 -9.93
N CYS A 258 -6.94 -5.67 -9.83
CA CYS A 258 -7.26 -7.00 -10.35
C CYS A 258 -7.01 -7.08 -11.86
N ARG A 259 -7.62 -6.21 -12.66
CA ARG A 259 -7.46 -6.26 -14.13
C ARG A 259 -6.02 -6.00 -14.57
N MET A 260 -5.28 -5.11 -13.90
CA MET A 260 -3.88 -4.79 -14.26
C MET A 260 -2.91 -5.90 -13.87
N VAL A 261 -3.24 -6.75 -12.89
CA VAL A 261 -2.45 -7.97 -12.62
C VAL A 261 -2.83 -9.10 -13.59
N TYR A 262 -4.12 -9.33 -13.82
CA TYR A 262 -4.58 -10.42 -14.69
C TYR A 262 -4.33 -10.15 -16.19
N LEU A 263 -4.20 -8.89 -16.61
CA LEU A 263 -3.84 -8.50 -17.99
C LEU A 263 -2.51 -9.14 -18.45
N PRO A 264 -1.36 -8.82 -17.83
CA PRO A 264 -0.10 -9.44 -18.22
C PRO A 264 -0.06 -10.93 -17.89
N MET A 265 -0.73 -11.41 -16.83
CA MET A 265 -0.83 -12.86 -16.59
C MET A 265 -1.52 -13.59 -17.75
N SER A 266 -2.61 -13.03 -18.29
CA SER A 266 -3.33 -13.61 -19.43
C SER A 266 -2.51 -13.58 -20.73
N TYR A 267 -1.71 -12.53 -20.93
CA TYR A 267 -0.77 -12.44 -22.06
C TYR A 267 0.30 -13.54 -21.97
N LEU A 268 0.94 -13.69 -20.81
CA LEU A 268 1.96 -14.72 -20.58
C LEU A 268 1.38 -16.14 -20.69
N TYR A 269 0.19 -16.37 -20.13
CA TYR A 269 -0.52 -17.64 -20.23
C TYR A 269 -0.89 -17.99 -21.69
N GLY A 270 -1.33 -17.01 -22.48
CA GLY A 270 -1.65 -17.21 -23.89
C GLY A 270 -0.43 -17.41 -24.79
N LYS A 271 0.71 -16.77 -24.47
CA LYS A 271 1.98 -16.95 -25.18
C LYS A 271 2.67 -18.27 -24.87
N ARG A 272 2.62 -18.73 -23.61
CA ARG A 272 3.39 -19.88 -23.09
C ARG A 272 4.83 -19.90 -23.61
N PHE A 273 5.53 -18.77 -23.45
CA PHE A 273 6.81 -18.52 -24.09
C PHE A 273 7.95 -19.46 -23.65
N VAL A 274 7.76 -20.23 -22.58
CA VAL A 274 8.64 -21.32 -22.16
C VAL A 274 8.28 -22.59 -22.96
N ASP A 275 9.16 -23.00 -23.87
CA ASP A 275 9.03 -24.26 -24.62
C ASP A 275 9.48 -25.46 -23.76
N TRP A 276 8.52 -26.28 -23.35
CA TRP A 276 8.73 -27.49 -22.55
C TRP A 276 9.31 -28.67 -23.35
N ASN A 277 9.71 -28.51 -24.60
CA ASN A 277 10.37 -29.59 -25.34
C ASN A 277 11.65 -30.11 -24.65
N GLN A 278 12.33 -29.31 -23.82
CA GLN A 278 13.48 -29.76 -23.01
C GLN A 278 13.15 -30.19 -21.57
N ALA A 279 11.99 -29.83 -21.02
CA ALA A 279 11.64 -30.11 -19.61
C ALA A 279 10.50 -31.14 -19.44
N ARG A 280 10.05 -31.76 -20.54
CA ARG A 280 8.97 -32.78 -20.59
C ARG A 280 9.20 -34.02 -19.72
N ASN A 281 10.42 -34.24 -19.22
CA ASN A 281 10.80 -35.48 -18.52
C ASN A 281 11.46 -35.26 -17.15
N GLU A 282 11.47 -34.05 -16.60
CA GLU A 282 12.00 -33.82 -15.25
C GLU A 282 10.85 -33.58 -14.27
N CYS A 283 10.44 -34.66 -13.59
CA CYS A 283 9.48 -34.64 -12.50
C CYS A 283 10.02 -35.50 -11.35
N ALA A 284 9.98 -34.97 -10.14
CA ALA A 284 10.30 -35.72 -8.93
C ALA A 284 9.15 -36.71 -8.66
N LYS A 285 9.49 -37.95 -8.28
CA LYS A 285 8.53 -39.07 -8.20
C LYS A 285 7.43 -38.87 -7.15
N GLU A 286 7.53 -37.83 -6.33
CA GLU A 286 6.65 -37.53 -5.21
C GLU A 286 5.41 -36.67 -5.58
N ASP A 287 5.30 -36.15 -6.82
CA ASP A 287 4.42 -35.03 -7.19
C ASP A 287 3.11 -35.38 -7.96
N LEU A 288 2.53 -36.57 -7.82
CA LEU A 288 1.20 -36.86 -8.42
C LEU A 288 0.18 -37.27 -7.34
N TYR A 289 -1.13 -36.92 -7.54
CA TYR A 289 -2.32 -37.80 -7.31
C TYR A 289 -3.63 -37.21 -6.62
N TYR A 290 -4.35 -36.19 -7.21
CA TYR A 290 -5.85 -35.93 -7.14
C TYR A 290 -6.59 -35.46 -5.82
N PRO A 291 -7.89 -34.96 -5.81
CA PRO A 291 -8.70 -34.06 -6.70
C PRO A 291 -9.46 -32.86 -6.04
N HIS A 292 -10.08 -32.02 -6.90
CA HIS A 292 -10.87 -30.79 -6.68
C HIS A 292 -12.42 -31.01 -6.77
N PRO A 293 -13.28 -29.98 -6.50
CA PRO A 293 -14.75 -30.09 -6.54
C PRO A 293 -15.37 -30.08 -7.96
N LEU A 294 -16.47 -30.82 -8.13
CA LEU A 294 -17.10 -31.14 -9.43
C LEU A 294 -17.50 -29.93 -10.30
N VAL A 295 -17.99 -28.83 -9.72
CA VAL A 295 -18.46 -27.67 -10.52
C VAL A 295 -17.29 -26.87 -11.12
N GLN A 296 -16.20 -26.82 -10.37
CA GLN A 296 -14.97 -26.14 -10.73
C GLN A 296 -14.21 -26.97 -11.79
N ASP A 297 -14.24 -28.29 -11.63
CA ASP A 297 -13.75 -29.25 -12.62
C ASP A 297 -14.51 -29.17 -13.94
N ILE A 298 -15.83 -28.98 -13.94
CA ILE A 298 -16.61 -28.84 -15.18
C ILE A 298 -16.24 -27.55 -15.92
N LEU A 299 -16.09 -26.42 -15.22
CA LEU A 299 -15.70 -25.15 -15.83
C LEU A 299 -14.28 -25.23 -16.42
N TRP A 300 -13.31 -25.71 -15.65
CA TRP A 300 -11.92 -25.80 -16.08
C TRP A 300 -11.69 -26.90 -17.12
N ALA A 301 -12.38 -28.04 -17.03
CA ALA A 301 -12.31 -29.07 -18.07
C ALA A 301 -12.94 -28.62 -19.38
N SER A 302 -14.02 -27.81 -19.33
CA SER A 302 -14.62 -27.22 -20.55
C SER A 302 -13.67 -26.24 -21.22
N LEU A 303 -12.99 -25.39 -20.44
CA LEU A 303 -11.98 -24.46 -20.94
C LEU A 303 -10.73 -25.20 -21.47
N HIS A 304 -10.27 -26.25 -20.78
CA HIS A 304 -9.04 -26.96 -21.10
C HIS A 304 -9.20 -28.03 -22.21
N LYS A 305 -10.32 -28.74 -22.27
CA LYS A 305 -10.56 -29.81 -23.27
C LYS A 305 -11.37 -29.34 -24.47
N GLY A 306 -12.19 -28.30 -24.32
CA GLY A 306 -13.00 -27.72 -25.40
C GLY A 306 -12.35 -26.49 -26.01
N VAL A 307 -12.15 -25.44 -25.20
CA VAL A 307 -11.77 -24.11 -25.69
C VAL A 307 -10.29 -24.05 -26.09
N GLU A 308 -9.37 -24.57 -25.27
CA GLU A 308 -7.93 -24.53 -25.56
C GLU A 308 -7.52 -25.24 -26.87
N PRO A 309 -7.95 -26.48 -27.16
CA PRO A 309 -7.60 -27.14 -28.42
C PRO A 309 -8.17 -26.44 -29.65
N VAL A 310 -9.31 -25.75 -29.51
CA VAL A 310 -9.92 -24.95 -30.58
C VAL A 310 -9.17 -23.62 -30.77
N LEU A 311 -8.76 -22.95 -29.69
CA LEU A 311 -8.01 -21.70 -29.74
C LEU A 311 -6.53 -21.89 -30.13
N MET A 312 -5.97 -23.08 -29.97
CA MET A 312 -4.62 -23.42 -30.44
C MET A 312 -4.60 -23.86 -31.92
N ARG A 313 -5.77 -24.02 -32.56
CA ARG A 313 -5.92 -24.45 -33.96
C ARG A 313 -6.67 -23.41 -34.78
N TRP A 314 -6.58 -23.46 -36.11
CA TRP A 314 -7.34 -22.54 -36.96
C TRP A 314 -8.85 -22.86 -36.89
N PRO A 315 -9.76 -21.87 -36.75
CA PRO A 315 -9.54 -20.42 -36.76
C PRO A 315 -9.30 -19.77 -35.38
N GLY A 316 -9.46 -20.50 -34.27
CA GLY A 316 -9.32 -19.96 -32.91
C GLY A 316 -7.95 -19.37 -32.61
N LYS A 317 -6.90 -19.85 -33.27
CA LYS A 317 -5.54 -19.26 -33.23
C LYS A 317 -5.52 -17.78 -33.62
N LYS A 318 -6.33 -17.38 -34.62
CA LYS A 318 -6.43 -15.96 -35.01
C LYS A 318 -7.10 -15.11 -33.92
N LEU A 319 -8.06 -15.68 -33.20
CA LEU A 319 -8.71 -14.99 -32.09
C LEU A 319 -7.73 -14.80 -30.93
N ARG A 320 -6.92 -15.83 -30.63
CA ARG A 320 -5.84 -15.74 -29.65
C ARG A 320 -4.77 -14.72 -30.02
N GLU A 321 -4.32 -14.72 -31.27
CA GLU A 321 -3.37 -13.72 -31.78
C GLU A 321 -3.92 -12.30 -31.62
N LYS A 322 -5.19 -12.08 -31.99
CA LYS A 322 -5.87 -10.79 -31.77
C LYS A 322 -5.96 -10.43 -30.29
N ALA A 323 -6.30 -11.39 -29.44
CA ALA A 323 -6.43 -11.18 -28.00
C ALA A 323 -5.09 -10.81 -27.34
N LEU A 324 -4.02 -11.49 -27.74
CA LEU A 324 -2.66 -11.18 -27.31
C LEU A 324 -2.22 -9.79 -27.79
N GLN A 325 -2.57 -9.42 -29.02
CA GLN A 325 -2.30 -8.09 -29.56
C GLN A 325 -3.04 -7.00 -28.77
N THR A 326 -4.32 -7.20 -28.48
CA THR A 326 -5.09 -6.28 -27.63
C THR A 326 -4.53 -6.20 -26.21
N ALA A 327 -4.11 -7.33 -25.64
CA ALA A 327 -3.54 -7.35 -24.30
C ALA A 327 -2.21 -6.57 -24.22
N ILE A 328 -1.31 -6.78 -25.18
CA ILE A 328 -0.01 -6.06 -25.19
C ILE A 328 -0.18 -4.56 -25.49
N GLU A 329 -1.18 -4.17 -26.30
CA GLU A 329 -1.54 -2.75 -26.51
C GLU A 329 -1.98 -2.07 -25.20
N HIS A 330 -2.77 -2.75 -24.38
CA HIS A 330 -3.17 -2.21 -23.07
C HIS A 330 -2.00 -2.17 -22.08
N ILE A 331 -1.07 -3.12 -22.16
CA ILE A 331 0.17 -3.13 -21.36
C ILE A 331 1.02 -1.91 -21.71
N HIS A 332 1.27 -1.66 -23.01
CA HIS A 332 2.04 -0.50 -23.46
C HIS A 332 1.38 0.82 -23.08
N TYR A 333 0.06 0.92 -23.21
CA TYR A 333 -0.68 2.10 -22.77
C TYR A 333 -0.51 2.36 -21.27
N GLU A 334 -0.61 1.33 -20.42
CA GLU A 334 -0.37 1.47 -18.97
C GLU A 334 1.06 1.90 -18.67
N ASP A 335 2.04 1.29 -19.34
CA ASP A 335 3.45 1.58 -19.16
C ASP A 335 3.79 3.04 -19.51
N GLU A 336 3.31 3.55 -20.65
CA GLU A 336 3.52 4.94 -21.05
C GLU A 336 2.85 5.93 -20.07
N ASN A 337 1.62 5.62 -19.66
CA ASN A 337 0.83 6.49 -18.78
C ASN A 337 1.27 6.51 -17.32
N THR A 338 2.14 5.59 -16.94
CA THR A 338 2.71 5.50 -15.60
C THR A 338 4.23 5.65 -15.62
N ARG A 339 4.81 6.05 -16.76
CA ARG A 339 6.26 6.21 -16.90
C ARG A 339 7.01 4.94 -16.45
N TYR A 340 6.43 3.78 -16.77
CA TYR A 340 6.91 2.43 -16.47
C TYR A 340 6.98 2.09 -14.96
N ILE A 341 6.23 2.84 -14.13
CA ILE A 341 5.99 2.51 -12.72
C ILE A 341 4.84 1.51 -12.60
N CYS A 342 3.81 1.66 -13.43
CA CYS A 342 2.54 0.93 -13.41
C CYS A 342 1.75 1.12 -12.09
N ILE A 343 0.57 0.51 -11.96
CA ILE A 343 -0.30 0.75 -10.79
C ILE A 343 0.31 0.24 -9.48
N GLY A 344 1.12 -0.83 -9.53
CA GLY A 344 1.68 -1.48 -8.35
C GLY A 344 2.77 -2.49 -8.69
N PRO A 345 3.48 -3.03 -7.70
CA PRO A 345 4.71 -3.82 -7.88
C PRO A 345 4.49 -5.10 -8.68
N VAL A 346 3.38 -5.81 -8.46
CA VAL A 346 3.07 -7.07 -9.17
C VAL A 346 2.82 -6.80 -10.65
N ASN A 347 1.95 -5.83 -10.95
CA ASN A 347 1.67 -5.41 -12.32
C ASN A 347 2.93 -4.85 -13.01
N LYS A 348 3.75 -4.03 -12.32
CA LYS A 348 5.02 -3.53 -12.84
C LYS A 348 5.95 -4.64 -13.32
N VAL A 349 6.15 -5.66 -12.50
CA VAL A 349 7.08 -6.75 -12.81
C VAL A 349 6.53 -7.62 -13.95
N LEU A 350 5.23 -7.89 -13.95
CA LEU A 350 4.58 -8.67 -15.00
C LEU A 350 4.53 -7.93 -16.35
N ASN A 351 4.24 -6.63 -16.37
CA ASN A 351 4.31 -5.80 -17.58
C ASN A 351 5.73 -5.78 -18.14
N MET A 352 6.73 -5.54 -17.29
CA MET A 352 8.15 -5.60 -17.68
C MET A 352 8.51 -6.93 -18.34
N LEU A 353 8.04 -8.05 -17.77
CA LEU A 353 8.24 -9.37 -18.36
C LEU A 353 7.51 -9.52 -19.71
N CYS A 354 6.28 -9.02 -19.84
CA CYS A 354 5.54 -9.06 -21.10
C CYS A 354 6.27 -8.30 -22.22
N CYS A 355 6.80 -7.11 -21.93
CA CYS A 355 7.58 -6.32 -22.87
C CYS A 355 8.88 -7.04 -23.29
N TRP A 356 9.53 -7.76 -22.37
CA TRP A 356 10.67 -8.61 -22.69
C TRP A 356 10.27 -9.84 -23.54
N VAL A 357 9.14 -10.48 -23.24
CA VAL A 357 8.63 -11.63 -24.01
C VAL A 357 8.21 -11.20 -25.42
N GLU A 358 7.69 -9.99 -25.59
CA GLU A 358 7.38 -9.41 -26.90
C GLU A 358 8.67 -9.15 -27.69
N ASP A 359 9.61 -8.40 -27.11
CA ASP A 359 10.94 -8.17 -27.67
C ASP A 359 11.95 -7.86 -26.54
N PRO A 360 12.94 -8.76 -26.29
CA PRO A 360 13.97 -8.57 -25.28
C PRO A 360 14.82 -7.30 -25.44
N ASN A 361 14.86 -6.73 -26.65
CA ASN A 361 15.64 -5.54 -26.98
C ASN A 361 14.78 -4.27 -27.08
N SER A 362 13.48 -4.37 -26.79
CA SER A 362 12.52 -3.27 -26.91
C SER A 362 12.92 -2.06 -26.07
N GLU A 363 12.54 -0.87 -26.54
CA GLU A 363 12.67 0.35 -25.75
C GLU A 363 11.84 0.26 -24.46
N ALA A 364 10.63 -0.31 -24.54
CA ALA A 364 9.74 -0.50 -23.41
C ALA A 364 10.42 -1.29 -22.27
N PHE A 365 11.09 -2.40 -22.57
CA PHE A 365 11.83 -3.16 -21.56
C PHE A 365 12.95 -2.33 -20.92
N LYS A 366 13.71 -1.55 -21.71
CA LYS A 366 14.79 -0.69 -21.20
C LYS A 366 14.27 0.42 -20.29
N LEU A 367 13.08 0.97 -20.56
CA LEU A 367 12.43 1.98 -19.74
C LEU A 367 11.92 1.43 -18.39
N HIS A 368 11.60 0.13 -18.33
CA HIS A 368 11.18 -0.55 -17.10
C HIS A 368 12.30 -0.77 -16.09
N ILE A 369 13.52 -1.04 -16.55
CA ILE A 369 14.67 -1.40 -15.70
C ILE A 369 14.98 -0.33 -14.64
N PRO A 370 15.17 0.95 -14.97
CA PRO A 370 15.53 1.95 -13.95
C PRO A 370 14.39 2.23 -12.95
N ARG A 371 13.15 1.85 -13.27
CA ARG A 371 11.98 1.97 -12.39
C ARG A 371 11.87 0.85 -11.35
N ILE A 372 12.70 -0.19 -11.42
CA ILE A 372 12.74 -1.23 -10.39
C ILE A 372 13.15 -0.65 -9.03
N TYR A 373 14.13 0.26 -9.03
CA TYR A 373 14.65 0.86 -7.81
C TYR A 373 13.62 1.73 -7.07
N ASP A 374 12.64 2.28 -7.78
CA ASP A 374 11.52 3.04 -7.20
C ASP A 374 10.66 2.17 -6.25
N TYR A 375 10.78 0.84 -6.33
CA TYR A 375 10.10 -0.12 -5.45
C TYR A 375 11.00 -0.76 -4.39
N LEU A 376 12.30 -0.49 -4.37
CA LEU A 376 13.23 -1.14 -3.42
C LEU A 376 13.53 -0.22 -2.23
N TRP A 377 13.29 -0.72 -1.03
CA TRP A 377 13.48 0.02 0.21
C TRP A 377 14.40 -0.72 1.17
N ILE A 378 15.28 0.02 1.85
CA ILE A 378 16.22 -0.52 2.82
C ILE A 378 15.90 -0.01 4.22
N ALA A 379 15.80 -0.94 5.15
CA ALA A 379 15.81 -0.66 6.58
C ALA A 379 16.73 -1.65 7.33
N GLU A 380 16.71 -1.64 8.66
CA GLU A 380 17.57 -2.50 9.48
C GLU A 380 17.27 -4.00 9.34
N ASP A 381 16.09 -4.35 8.84
CA ASP A 381 15.70 -5.73 8.55
C ASP A 381 16.19 -6.21 7.18
N GLY A 382 16.66 -5.32 6.30
CA GLY A 382 17.17 -5.62 4.95
C GLY A 382 16.47 -4.84 3.85
N MET A 383 16.67 -5.27 2.60
CA MET A 383 16.03 -4.69 1.42
C MET A 383 14.76 -5.44 1.05
N LYS A 384 13.66 -4.71 0.90
CA LYS A 384 12.35 -5.24 0.54
C LYS A 384 11.77 -4.54 -0.68
N MET A 385 10.72 -5.12 -1.23
CA MET A 385 9.91 -4.50 -2.27
C MET A 385 8.68 -3.85 -1.65
N GLN A 386 8.48 -2.57 -1.94
CA GLN A 386 7.38 -1.74 -1.45
C GLN A 386 6.04 -2.12 -2.12
N GLY A 387 4.91 -1.95 -1.43
CA GLY A 387 3.55 -2.20 -1.94
C GLY A 387 3.06 -1.24 -3.03
N TYR A 388 3.68 -0.07 -3.13
CA TYR A 388 3.65 0.90 -4.24
C TYR A 388 5.07 1.42 -4.45
N ASN A 389 5.31 2.36 -5.37
CA ASN A 389 6.59 3.08 -5.42
C ASN A 389 6.82 4.04 -4.21
N GLY A 390 6.01 3.90 -3.16
CA GLY A 390 5.99 4.68 -1.92
C GLY A 390 4.58 5.14 -1.54
N SER A 391 4.47 5.88 -0.43
CA SER A 391 3.24 6.48 0.11
C SER A 391 3.35 8.00 0.21
N GLN A 392 4.17 8.61 -0.64
CA GLN A 392 4.69 9.98 -0.47
C GLN A 392 3.59 11.04 -0.35
N LEU A 393 2.59 11.01 -1.22
CA LEU A 393 1.50 11.97 -1.16
C LEU A 393 0.59 11.73 0.04
N TRP A 394 0.24 10.47 0.30
CA TRP A 394 -0.58 10.08 1.44
C TRP A 394 0.02 10.53 2.78
N ASP A 395 1.30 10.21 3.01
CA ASP A 395 2.01 10.55 4.24
C ASP A 395 2.17 12.07 4.38
N THR A 396 2.49 12.76 3.28
CA THR A 396 2.64 14.22 3.29
C THR A 396 1.30 14.92 3.58
N ALA A 397 0.20 14.43 3.00
CA ALA A 397 -1.13 15.01 3.23
C ALA A 397 -1.53 14.90 4.71
N PHE A 398 -1.35 13.73 5.33
CA PHE A 398 -1.67 13.54 6.74
C PHE A 398 -0.69 14.24 7.69
N ALA A 399 0.61 14.25 7.38
CA ALA A 399 1.60 14.98 8.19
C ALA A 399 1.27 16.48 8.24
N VAL A 400 0.94 17.09 7.10
CA VAL A 400 0.54 18.51 7.04
C VAL A 400 -0.74 18.75 7.84
N GLN A 401 -1.77 17.91 7.68
CA GLN A 401 -3.01 18.03 8.45
C GLN A 401 -2.77 17.89 9.97
N ALA A 402 -1.91 16.96 10.37
CA ALA A 402 -1.57 16.75 11.78
C ALA A 402 -0.86 17.98 12.37
N ILE A 403 0.12 18.55 11.67
CA ILE A 403 0.84 19.76 12.11
C ILE A 403 -0.13 20.94 12.24
N ILE A 404 -0.98 21.19 11.24
CA ILE A 404 -1.97 22.27 11.27
C ILE A 404 -2.92 22.12 12.46
N SER A 405 -3.32 20.90 12.80
CA SER A 405 -4.24 20.61 13.90
C SER A 405 -3.67 20.89 15.30
N THR A 406 -2.37 21.12 15.41
CA THR A 406 -1.72 21.46 16.70
C THR A 406 -1.72 22.96 17.03
N ASN A 407 -2.16 23.82 16.10
CA ASN A 407 -2.05 25.28 16.21
C ASN A 407 -0.60 25.80 16.35
N LEU A 408 0.42 25.02 15.97
CA LEU A 408 1.84 25.39 15.99
C LEU A 408 2.35 25.81 14.59
N VAL A 409 1.46 26.37 13.76
CA VAL A 409 1.73 26.67 12.35
C VAL A 409 2.87 27.68 12.18
N GLU A 410 2.97 28.68 13.06
CA GLU A 410 4.04 29.67 13.03
C GLU A 410 5.40 29.04 13.34
N GLU A 411 5.46 28.14 14.33
CA GLU A 411 6.69 27.45 14.74
C GLU A 411 7.21 26.51 13.63
N PHE A 412 6.30 25.86 12.89
CA PHE A 412 6.64 24.86 11.86
C PHE A 412 6.37 25.32 10.43
N GLY A 413 6.31 26.63 10.19
CA GLY A 413 6.01 27.21 8.88
C GLY A 413 6.94 26.74 7.75
N SER A 414 8.23 26.55 8.03
CA SER A 414 9.20 26.03 7.05
C SER A 414 8.89 24.60 6.60
N THR A 415 8.47 23.74 7.53
CA THR A 415 8.06 22.34 7.27
C THR A 415 6.80 22.32 6.42
N LEU A 416 5.81 23.13 6.80
CA LEU A 416 4.54 23.26 6.08
C LEU A 416 4.74 23.81 4.66
N ARG A 417 5.60 24.81 4.47
CA ARG A 417 5.93 25.37 3.15
C ARG A 417 6.52 24.32 2.22
N LYS A 418 7.43 23.47 2.72
CA LYS A 418 7.99 22.37 1.93
C LYS A 418 6.91 21.36 1.52
N GLY A 419 6.05 20.96 2.47
CA GLY A 419 4.91 20.07 2.19
C GLY A 419 3.94 20.65 1.17
N HIS A 420 3.67 21.96 1.23
CA HIS A 420 2.84 22.67 0.24
C HIS A 420 3.47 22.65 -1.16
N LYS A 421 4.78 22.87 -1.27
CA LYS A 421 5.51 22.82 -2.55
C LYS A 421 5.52 21.42 -3.19
N PHE A 422 5.56 20.37 -2.38
CA PHE A 422 5.49 18.99 -2.84
C PHE A 422 4.14 18.67 -3.48
N TYR A 423 3.07 19.29 -2.98
CA TYR A 423 1.69 18.95 -3.30
C TYR A 423 1.26 19.36 -4.72
N LYS A 424 1.61 18.52 -5.71
CA LYS A 424 1.27 18.71 -7.12
C LYS A 424 0.24 17.67 -7.57
N ARG A 425 -0.71 18.12 -8.38
CA ARG A 425 -1.80 17.31 -8.95
C ARG A 425 -1.64 17.13 -10.45
N PHE A 426 -2.43 16.24 -11.03
CA PHE A 426 -2.50 16.09 -12.47
C PHE A 426 -3.12 17.32 -13.15
N THR A 427 -2.45 17.83 -14.18
CA THR A 427 -2.91 18.99 -14.97
C THR A 427 -3.75 18.57 -16.16
N GLU A 428 -3.67 17.31 -16.57
CA GLU A 428 -4.32 16.75 -17.75
C GLU A 428 -4.86 15.34 -17.43
N ASN A 429 -5.82 14.87 -18.24
CA ASN A 429 -6.26 13.48 -18.21
C ASN A 429 -5.24 12.57 -18.88
N CYS A 430 -5.37 11.25 -18.70
CA CYS A 430 -4.65 10.31 -19.53
C CYS A 430 -4.98 10.54 -21.03
N PRO A 431 -3.99 10.46 -21.93
CA PRO A 431 -4.19 10.62 -23.36
C PRO A 431 -5.10 9.53 -23.94
N GLY A 432 -5.79 9.87 -25.04
CA GLY A 432 -6.66 8.94 -25.78
C GLY A 432 -8.08 8.83 -25.22
N ASP A 433 -8.79 7.80 -25.67
CA ASP A 433 -10.16 7.49 -25.26
C ASP A 433 -10.16 6.75 -23.91
N LEU A 434 -10.57 7.45 -22.85
CA LEU A 434 -10.58 6.91 -21.48
C LEU A 434 -11.50 5.70 -21.34
N ASP A 435 -12.61 5.64 -22.08
CA ASP A 435 -13.56 4.52 -22.01
C ASP A 435 -12.94 3.27 -22.64
N PHE A 436 -12.23 3.43 -23.76
CA PHE A 436 -11.51 2.33 -24.41
C PHE A 436 -10.40 1.75 -23.52
N TRP A 437 -9.65 2.63 -22.84
CA TRP A 437 -8.56 2.22 -21.95
C TRP A 437 -9.00 1.88 -20.53
N TYR A 438 -10.30 1.95 -20.25
CA TYR A 438 -10.89 1.71 -18.94
C TYR A 438 -10.24 2.58 -17.85
N ARG A 439 -9.93 3.84 -18.15
CA ARG A 439 -9.38 4.83 -17.21
C ARG A 439 -10.48 5.79 -16.78
N HIS A 440 -10.42 6.27 -15.54
CA HIS A 440 -11.28 7.37 -15.08
C HIS A 440 -10.64 8.72 -15.38
N ILE A 441 -11.44 9.80 -15.40
CA ILE A 441 -10.89 11.16 -15.51
C ILE A 441 -9.93 11.43 -14.34
N SER A 442 -8.80 12.08 -14.62
CA SER A 442 -7.72 12.28 -13.67
C SER A 442 -7.27 13.72 -13.53
N LYS A 443 -7.67 14.63 -14.44
CA LYS A 443 -7.33 16.05 -14.34
C LYS A 443 -7.84 16.64 -13.02
N GLY A 444 -6.93 17.22 -12.25
CA GLY A 444 -7.21 17.76 -10.92
C GLY A 444 -7.07 16.75 -9.78
N ALA A 445 -6.88 15.47 -10.07
CA ALA A 445 -6.73 14.42 -9.08
C ALA A 445 -5.30 14.29 -8.56
N TRP A 446 -5.18 13.50 -7.50
CA TRP A 446 -3.93 13.13 -6.87
C TRP A 446 -3.77 11.60 -6.76
N PRO A 447 -2.54 11.07 -6.88
CA PRO A 447 -2.22 9.67 -6.67
C PRO A 447 -1.95 9.33 -5.19
N PHE A 448 -1.75 8.06 -4.86
CA PHE A 448 -1.26 7.65 -3.53
C PHE A 448 0.20 8.08 -3.28
N SER A 449 1.04 7.89 -4.31
CA SER A 449 2.49 7.96 -4.21
C SER A 449 3.04 9.23 -4.86
N THR A 450 3.43 9.18 -6.14
CA THR A 450 4.08 10.28 -6.86
C THR A 450 3.30 10.67 -8.11
N ALA A 451 3.53 11.88 -8.63
CA ALA A 451 2.91 12.30 -9.89
C ALA A 451 3.21 11.32 -11.02
N ASP A 452 4.42 10.73 -11.05
CA ASP A 452 4.82 9.74 -12.04
C ASP A 452 4.04 8.41 -11.94
N HIS A 453 3.38 8.09 -10.83
CA HIS A 453 2.50 6.91 -10.71
C HIS A 453 1.25 7.02 -11.58
N GLY A 454 0.70 8.23 -11.76
CA GLY A 454 -0.31 8.52 -12.79
C GLY A 454 -1.70 7.94 -12.59
N TRP A 455 -1.99 7.29 -11.45
CA TRP A 455 -3.33 6.79 -11.13
C TRP A 455 -4.06 7.72 -10.16
N PRO A 456 -5.24 8.27 -10.51
CA PRO A 456 -6.05 9.05 -9.58
C PRO A 456 -6.70 8.13 -8.54
N ILE A 457 -6.81 8.61 -7.30
CA ILE A 457 -7.49 7.88 -6.22
C ILE A 457 -8.42 8.84 -5.49
N SER A 458 -9.63 8.38 -5.18
CA SER A 458 -10.72 9.18 -4.64
C SER A 458 -10.36 9.83 -3.30
N ASP A 459 -9.87 9.05 -2.34
CA ASP A 459 -9.48 9.51 -1.02
C ASP A 459 -8.21 10.36 -1.06
N CYS A 460 -7.19 10.00 -1.84
CA CYS A 460 -5.98 10.78 -2.01
C CYS A 460 -6.30 12.15 -2.63
N THR A 461 -7.23 12.18 -3.58
CA THR A 461 -7.74 13.42 -4.18
C THR A 461 -8.53 14.24 -3.17
N ALA A 462 -9.34 13.59 -2.33
CA ALA A 462 -10.11 14.27 -1.30
C ALA A 462 -9.22 14.84 -0.19
N GLU A 463 -8.27 14.06 0.33
CA GLU A 463 -7.26 14.50 1.30
C GLU A 463 -6.38 15.61 0.71
N GLY A 464 -6.12 15.56 -0.60
CA GLY A 464 -5.44 16.64 -1.29
C GLY A 464 -6.21 17.91 -1.48
N LEU A 465 -7.49 17.79 -1.83
CA LEU A 465 -8.39 18.92 -1.86
C LEU A 465 -8.54 19.53 -0.47
N LYS A 466 -8.64 18.71 0.60
CA LYS A 466 -8.66 19.19 1.99
C LYS A 466 -7.38 19.94 2.33
N GLN A 467 -6.21 19.37 2.06
CA GLN A 467 -4.93 19.98 2.36
C GLN A 467 -4.75 21.30 1.61
N ALA A 468 -5.10 21.34 0.32
CA ALA A 468 -5.17 22.57 -0.46
C ALA A 468 -6.12 23.59 0.20
N VAL A 469 -7.38 23.24 0.44
CA VAL A 469 -8.40 24.11 1.06
C VAL A 469 -7.98 24.61 2.45
N LEU A 470 -7.32 23.78 3.25
CA LEU A 470 -6.82 24.15 4.58
C LEU A 470 -5.62 25.11 4.50
N ALA A 471 -4.67 24.84 3.59
CA ALA A 471 -3.56 25.74 3.30
C ALA A 471 -4.05 27.11 2.78
N LEU A 472 -5.14 27.11 2.00
CA LEU A 472 -5.78 28.31 1.44
C LEU A 472 -6.50 29.20 2.47
N SER A 473 -7.07 28.61 3.53
CA SER A 473 -8.04 29.30 4.40
C SER A 473 -7.56 29.61 5.80
N LYS A 474 -6.52 28.92 6.29
CA LYS A 474 -6.11 28.99 7.70
C LYS A 474 -4.68 29.46 7.92
N ILE A 475 -3.89 29.58 6.85
CA ILE A 475 -2.46 29.87 6.98
C ILE A 475 -2.12 31.06 6.08
N PRO A 476 -1.50 32.13 6.63
CA PRO A 476 -1.03 33.25 5.83
C PRO A 476 -0.04 32.79 4.74
N SER A 477 -0.14 33.37 3.53
CA SER A 477 0.73 32.99 2.39
C SER A 477 2.21 33.30 2.69
N GLU A 478 2.48 34.23 3.60
CA GLU A 478 3.79 34.53 4.13
C GLU A 478 4.43 33.34 4.83
N ILE A 479 3.64 32.38 5.35
CA ILE A 479 4.13 31.18 6.06
C ILE A 479 4.33 29.99 5.10
N VAL A 480 3.35 29.69 4.24
CA VAL A 480 3.34 28.46 3.42
C VAL A 480 3.54 28.68 1.92
N GLY A 481 3.46 29.93 1.46
CA GLY A 481 3.53 30.30 0.05
C GLY A 481 2.15 30.54 -0.55
N GLU A 482 2.14 30.83 -1.84
CA GLU A 482 0.91 31.24 -2.52
C GLU A 482 -0.14 30.12 -2.55
N PRO A 483 -1.43 30.50 -2.36
CA PRO A 483 -2.56 29.61 -2.56
C PRO A 483 -2.62 29.00 -3.96
N LEU A 484 -3.20 27.79 -4.08
CA LEU A 484 -3.64 27.28 -5.38
C LEU A 484 -4.78 28.14 -5.94
N ASP A 485 -4.72 28.42 -7.25
CA ASP A 485 -5.79 29.12 -7.97
C ASP A 485 -7.15 28.40 -7.83
N ALA A 486 -8.26 29.15 -7.82
CA ALA A 486 -9.58 28.58 -7.62
C ALA A 486 -9.99 27.57 -8.72
N ASN A 487 -9.65 27.84 -9.99
CA ASN A 487 -10.00 26.93 -11.10
C ASN A 487 -9.30 25.57 -10.95
N ARG A 488 -8.09 25.61 -10.38
CA ARG A 488 -7.30 24.42 -10.07
C ARG A 488 -7.98 23.52 -9.03
N LEU A 489 -8.77 24.08 -8.12
CA LEU A 489 -9.60 23.34 -7.16
C LEU A 489 -10.89 22.82 -7.79
N TYR A 490 -11.46 23.56 -8.75
CA TYR A 490 -12.67 23.13 -9.46
C TYR A 490 -12.42 21.85 -10.26
N ASP A 491 -11.24 21.69 -10.86
CA ASP A 491 -10.84 20.42 -11.50
C ASP A 491 -10.88 19.26 -10.49
N ALA A 492 -10.36 19.45 -9.27
CA ALA A 492 -10.36 18.43 -8.21
C ALA A 492 -11.78 18.09 -7.75
N VAL A 493 -12.64 19.09 -7.56
CA VAL A 493 -14.06 18.89 -7.25
C VAL A 493 -14.76 18.12 -8.37
N ASN A 494 -14.44 18.41 -9.63
CA ASN A 494 -15.04 17.74 -10.76
C ASN A 494 -14.71 16.24 -10.80
N VAL A 495 -13.45 15.86 -10.57
CA VAL A 495 -13.07 14.44 -10.49
C VAL A 495 -13.64 13.77 -9.25
N THR A 496 -13.69 14.44 -8.09
CA THR A 496 -14.37 13.87 -6.91
C THR A 496 -15.83 13.59 -7.22
N LEU A 497 -16.60 14.56 -7.73
CA LEU A 497 -18.03 14.36 -8.04
C LEU A 497 -18.27 13.23 -9.07
N SER A 498 -17.34 13.01 -10.01
CA SER A 498 -17.48 11.95 -11.02
C SER A 498 -17.20 10.53 -10.50
N LEU A 499 -16.60 10.41 -9.31
CA LEU A 499 -16.28 9.14 -8.65
C LEU A 499 -17.38 8.64 -7.70
N GLN A 500 -18.49 9.36 -7.55
CA GLN A 500 -19.60 8.90 -6.71
C GLN A 500 -20.42 7.81 -7.42
N ASN A 501 -20.60 6.68 -6.75
CA ASN A 501 -21.43 5.58 -7.24
C ASN A 501 -22.93 5.85 -7.06
N GLY A 502 -23.75 5.05 -7.74
CA GLY A 502 -25.21 5.16 -7.68
C GLY A 502 -25.80 4.88 -6.28
N ASP A 503 -25.08 4.18 -5.40
CA ASP A 503 -25.48 3.95 -4.01
C ASP A 503 -25.03 5.06 -3.05
N GLY A 504 -24.38 6.12 -3.57
CA GLY A 504 -23.88 7.26 -2.82
C GLY A 504 -22.44 7.12 -2.32
N GLY A 505 -21.88 5.91 -2.33
CA GLY A 505 -20.54 5.65 -1.85
C GLY A 505 -19.45 5.94 -2.89
N PHE A 506 -18.21 6.02 -2.43
CA PHE A 506 -17.02 6.21 -3.25
C PHE A 506 -16.13 4.98 -3.16
N ALA A 507 -15.71 4.48 -4.31
CA ALA A 507 -14.70 3.43 -4.40
C ALA A 507 -13.29 4.04 -4.45
N THR A 508 -12.26 3.25 -4.71
CA THR A 508 -10.86 3.73 -4.66
C THR A 508 -10.44 4.51 -5.89
N TYR A 509 -10.22 3.85 -7.02
CA TYR A 509 -9.63 4.46 -8.21
C TYR A 509 -10.72 4.91 -9.19
N GLU A 510 -11.83 4.18 -9.23
CA GLU A 510 -12.84 4.29 -10.28
C GLU A 510 -14.25 4.09 -9.72
N LEU A 511 -15.26 4.07 -10.60
CA LEU A 511 -16.61 3.65 -10.23
C LEU A 511 -16.66 2.12 -10.07
N THR A 512 -17.62 1.65 -9.27
CA THR A 512 -18.03 0.26 -9.22
C THR A 512 -18.69 -0.12 -10.54
N ARG A 513 -17.88 -0.64 -11.47
CA ARG A 513 -18.32 -0.95 -12.85
C ARG A 513 -19.02 -2.30 -12.99
N SER A 514 -19.01 -3.15 -11.97
CA SER A 514 -19.65 -4.47 -12.02
C SER A 514 -20.32 -4.87 -10.71
N TYR A 515 -20.81 -6.10 -10.64
CA TYR A 515 -21.71 -6.55 -9.59
C TYR A 515 -20.99 -7.41 -8.54
N ARG A 516 -21.43 -7.30 -7.27
CA ARG A 516 -20.86 -8.04 -6.13
C ARG A 516 -20.83 -9.56 -6.31
N TRP A 517 -21.78 -10.14 -7.05
CA TRP A 517 -21.81 -11.59 -7.27
C TRP A 517 -20.59 -12.11 -8.05
N LEU A 518 -19.86 -11.24 -8.76
CA LEU A 518 -18.61 -11.64 -9.43
C LEU A 518 -17.51 -12.04 -8.44
N GLU A 519 -17.60 -11.65 -7.18
CA GLU A 519 -16.68 -12.12 -6.15
C GLU A 519 -16.79 -13.66 -5.97
N LEU A 520 -17.92 -14.28 -6.32
CA LEU A 520 -18.08 -15.74 -6.31
C LEU A 520 -17.15 -16.45 -7.30
N ILE A 521 -16.66 -15.74 -8.33
CA ILE A 521 -15.71 -16.25 -9.31
C ILE A 521 -14.33 -15.62 -9.15
N ASN A 522 -14.03 -15.05 -7.98
CA ASN A 522 -12.72 -14.50 -7.68
C ASN A 522 -11.63 -15.58 -7.89
N PRO A 523 -10.72 -15.38 -8.86
CA PRO A 523 -9.69 -16.37 -9.17
C PRO A 523 -8.48 -16.29 -8.22
N ALA A 524 -8.40 -15.27 -7.37
CA ALA A 524 -7.38 -15.15 -6.34
C ALA A 524 -7.83 -15.90 -5.09
N GLU A 525 -7.28 -17.09 -4.90
CA GLU A 525 -7.56 -17.95 -3.74
C GLU A 525 -7.11 -17.32 -2.41
N THR A 526 -6.23 -16.33 -2.47
CA THR A 526 -5.51 -15.74 -1.32
C THR A 526 -6.07 -14.39 -0.87
N PHE A 527 -6.88 -13.72 -1.71
CA PHE A 527 -7.36 -12.36 -1.46
C PHE A 527 -8.87 -12.31 -1.65
N GLY A 528 -9.60 -11.71 -0.70
CA GLY A 528 -11.04 -11.49 -0.79
C GLY A 528 -11.37 -10.06 -1.20
N ASP A 529 -12.56 -9.88 -1.79
CA ASP A 529 -13.12 -8.59 -2.16
C ASP A 529 -12.24 -7.81 -3.17
N ILE A 530 -11.73 -8.51 -4.21
CA ILE A 530 -10.81 -7.93 -5.20
C ILE A 530 -11.37 -7.84 -6.64
N VAL A 531 -12.56 -8.37 -6.93
CA VAL A 531 -13.02 -8.44 -8.33
C VAL A 531 -13.57 -7.11 -8.83
N ILE A 532 -14.21 -6.33 -7.97
CA ILE A 532 -14.77 -5.01 -8.29
C ILE A 532 -14.22 -3.94 -7.35
N ASP A 533 -14.23 -2.68 -7.79
CA ASP A 533 -13.88 -1.56 -6.92
C ASP A 533 -15.10 -1.26 -6.03
N TYR A 534 -15.05 -1.67 -4.76
CA TYR A 534 -16.18 -1.53 -3.84
C TYR A 534 -16.25 -0.11 -3.29
N PRO A 535 -17.44 0.45 -3.02
CA PRO A 535 -17.54 1.68 -2.26
C PRO A 535 -17.17 1.44 -0.79
N TYR A 536 -16.35 2.32 -0.21
CA TYR A 536 -15.84 2.19 1.16
C TYR A 536 -16.22 3.38 2.05
N VAL A 537 -16.30 3.15 3.37
CA VAL A 537 -16.59 4.20 4.36
C VAL A 537 -15.51 5.28 4.37
N GLU A 538 -14.25 4.92 4.14
CA GLU A 538 -13.10 5.82 4.26
C GLU A 538 -13.01 6.73 3.05
N CYS A 539 -13.09 6.16 1.84
CA CYS A 539 -13.18 6.93 0.60
C CYS A 539 -14.39 7.89 0.60
N THR A 540 -15.55 7.41 1.03
CA THR A 540 -16.79 8.21 1.08
C THR A 540 -16.67 9.35 2.09
N SER A 541 -16.15 9.06 3.29
CA SER A 541 -15.95 10.05 4.33
C SER A 541 -14.93 11.12 3.93
N ALA A 542 -13.80 10.73 3.32
CA ALA A 542 -12.80 11.66 2.82
C ALA A 542 -13.41 12.62 1.80
N ALA A 543 -14.18 12.11 0.83
CA ALA A 543 -14.89 12.92 -0.17
C ALA A 543 -15.88 13.91 0.47
N ILE A 544 -16.69 13.47 1.44
CA ILE A 544 -17.61 14.34 2.18
C ILE A 544 -16.85 15.46 2.89
N GLN A 545 -15.78 15.13 3.62
CA GLN A 545 -14.96 16.11 4.35
C GLN A 545 -14.35 17.16 3.41
N ALA A 546 -13.84 16.72 2.26
CA ALA A 546 -13.25 17.60 1.25
C ALA A 546 -14.28 18.54 0.63
N LEU A 547 -15.40 17.99 0.17
CA LEU A 547 -16.48 18.75 -0.46
C LEU A 547 -17.15 19.72 0.51
N ALA A 548 -17.38 19.31 1.76
CA ALA A 548 -17.94 20.16 2.80
C ALA A 548 -17.01 21.35 3.11
N SER A 549 -15.69 21.10 3.15
CA SER A 549 -14.69 22.15 3.37
C SER A 549 -14.59 23.11 2.17
N PHE A 550 -14.56 22.56 0.95
CA PHE A 550 -14.55 23.34 -0.28
C PHE A 550 -15.80 24.25 -0.39
N LYS A 551 -16.99 23.69 -0.12
CA LYS A 551 -18.26 24.43 -0.17
C LYS A 551 -18.28 25.66 0.74
N LYS A 552 -17.61 25.59 1.91
CA LYS A 552 -17.51 26.73 2.83
C LYS A 552 -16.72 27.90 2.23
N LEU A 553 -15.68 27.62 1.43
CA LEU A 553 -14.87 28.66 0.79
C LEU A 553 -15.44 29.15 -0.54
N TYR A 554 -16.06 28.25 -1.30
CA TYR A 554 -16.60 28.53 -2.64
C TYR A 554 -18.09 28.20 -2.73
N PRO A 555 -18.96 28.89 -1.97
CA PRO A 555 -20.37 28.53 -1.84
C PRO A 555 -21.18 28.66 -3.15
N GLY A 556 -20.65 29.32 -4.18
CA GLY A 556 -21.31 29.47 -5.47
C GLY A 556 -20.99 28.38 -6.51
N HIS A 557 -19.91 27.61 -6.33
CA HIS A 557 -19.47 26.64 -7.34
C HIS A 557 -20.15 25.28 -7.17
N ARG A 558 -20.99 24.87 -8.13
CA ARG A 558 -21.69 23.57 -8.17
C ARG A 558 -22.39 23.19 -6.85
N ARG A 559 -22.90 24.19 -6.12
CA ARG A 559 -23.40 24.02 -4.75
C ARG A 559 -24.42 22.90 -4.61
N GLN A 560 -25.43 22.87 -5.47
CA GLN A 560 -26.52 21.89 -5.40
C GLN A 560 -25.97 20.47 -5.59
N GLU A 561 -25.14 20.26 -6.61
CA GLU A 561 -24.53 18.96 -6.89
C GLU A 561 -23.65 18.48 -5.72
N ILE A 562 -22.91 19.39 -5.10
CA ILE A 562 -22.09 19.09 -3.92
C ILE A 562 -22.97 18.73 -2.72
N GLU A 563 -24.06 19.46 -2.48
CA GLU A 563 -24.99 19.19 -1.38
C GLU A 563 -25.68 17.83 -1.56
N ASP A 564 -26.13 17.51 -2.77
CA ASP A 564 -26.72 16.22 -3.10
C ASP A 564 -25.68 15.09 -2.97
N CYS A 565 -24.44 15.33 -3.41
CA CYS A 565 -23.34 14.38 -3.27
C CYS A 565 -23.05 14.06 -1.79
N ILE A 566 -22.94 15.09 -0.94
CA ILE A 566 -22.71 14.92 0.51
C ILE A 566 -23.87 14.14 1.13
N LYS A 567 -25.12 14.50 0.80
CA LYS A 567 -26.31 13.82 1.34
C LYS A 567 -26.31 12.33 1.01
N ARG A 568 -26.09 11.96 -0.26
CA ARG A 568 -26.01 10.54 -0.66
C ARG A 568 -24.84 9.80 0.01
N GLY A 569 -23.71 10.48 0.19
CA GLY A 569 -22.58 9.91 0.92
C GLY A 569 -22.89 9.62 2.39
N VAL A 570 -23.64 10.50 3.06
CA VAL A 570 -24.13 10.26 4.43
C VAL A 570 -25.07 9.07 4.47
N GLU A 571 -26.05 9.00 3.57
CA GLU A 571 -26.98 7.88 3.46
C GLU A 571 -26.23 6.55 3.26
N PHE A 572 -25.17 6.54 2.45
CA PHE A 572 -24.29 5.38 2.29
C PHE A 572 -23.59 5.01 3.61
N ILE A 573 -22.91 5.95 4.26
CA ILE A 573 -22.18 5.70 5.52
C ILE A 573 -23.12 5.14 6.60
N GLU A 574 -24.30 5.73 6.77
CA GLU A 574 -25.28 5.25 7.75
C GLU A 574 -25.80 3.84 7.41
N LYS A 575 -26.00 3.56 6.12
CA LYS A 575 -26.49 2.25 5.64
C LYS A 575 -25.50 1.10 5.86
N ILE A 576 -24.20 1.36 5.77
CA ILE A 576 -23.16 0.33 5.91
C ILE A 576 -22.62 0.22 7.35
N GLN A 577 -23.17 0.98 8.30
CA GLN A 577 -22.79 0.86 9.71
C GLN A 577 -23.23 -0.50 10.27
N GLU A 578 -22.33 -1.15 11.00
CA GLU A 578 -22.63 -2.42 11.66
C GLU A 578 -23.61 -2.24 12.82
N THR A 579 -24.29 -3.32 13.19
CA THR A 579 -25.31 -3.27 14.26
C THR A 579 -24.74 -2.88 15.62
N ASP A 580 -23.46 -3.14 15.85
CA ASP A 580 -22.74 -2.76 17.08
C ASP A 580 -22.29 -1.29 17.09
N GLY A 581 -22.51 -0.56 15.99
CA GLY A 581 -22.13 0.84 15.81
C GLY A 581 -20.81 1.08 15.12
N SER A 582 -20.02 0.04 14.85
CA SER A 582 -18.73 0.16 14.18
C SER A 582 -18.87 0.26 12.65
N TRP A 583 -17.75 0.57 11.99
CA TRP A 583 -17.59 0.35 10.55
C TRP A 583 -16.33 -0.49 10.30
N TYR A 584 -16.41 -1.42 9.36
CA TYR A 584 -15.28 -2.20 8.91
C TYR A 584 -14.30 -1.33 8.11
N GLY A 585 -13.02 -1.34 8.50
CA GLY A 585 -11.94 -0.64 7.79
C GLY A 585 -11.29 -1.56 6.75
N SER A 586 -11.18 -1.11 5.50
CA SER A 586 -10.62 -1.92 4.41
C SER A 586 -9.16 -1.56 4.09
N TRP A 587 -8.78 -0.28 4.25
CA TRP A 587 -7.40 0.20 4.01
C TRP A 587 -6.57 0.44 5.29
N GLY A 588 -7.10 0.07 6.46
CA GLY A 588 -6.42 0.18 7.75
C GLY A 588 -7.04 -0.78 8.77
N VAL A 589 -6.24 -1.26 9.73
CA VAL A 589 -6.64 -2.31 10.69
C VAL A 589 -7.34 -1.74 11.93
N CYS A 590 -8.64 -1.94 12.17
CA CYS A 590 -9.71 -2.36 11.28
C CYS A 590 -10.92 -1.51 11.64
N PHE A 591 -11.54 -1.77 12.79
CA PHE A 591 -12.76 -1.09 13.20
C PHE A 591 -12.50 0.29 13.80
N THR A 592 -11.39 0.50 14.52
CA THR A 592 -11.01 1.86 14.97
C THR A 592 -10.77 2.79 13.78
N TYR A 593 -10.19 2.26 12.70
CA TYR A 593 -9.97 3.00 11.45
C TYR A 593 -11.28 3.32 10.74
N GLY A 594 -12.08 2.29 10.42
CA GLY A 594 -13.37 2.47 9.74
C GLY A 594 -14.32 3.38 10.53
N THR A 595 -14.38 3.20 11.86
CA THR A 595 -15.23 4.02 12.73
C THR A 595 -14.75 5.47 12.83
N TRP A 596 -13.44 5.71 12.83
CA TRP A 596 -12.91 7.08 12.74
C TRP A 596 -13.38 7.79 11.47
N PHE A 597 -13.29 7.14 10.32
CA PHE A 597 -13.80 7.72 9.07
C PHE A 597 -15.32 7.87 9.09
N GLY A 598 -16.07 6.87 9.54
CA GLY A 598 -17.53 6.95 9.65
C GLY A 598 -17.98 8.16 10.45
N VAL A 599 -17.41 8.36 11.65
CA VAL A 599 -17.72 9.53 12.50
C VAL A 599 -17.31 10.84 11.82
N LYS A 600 -16.08 10.95 11.29
CA LYS A 600 -15.61 12.20 10.65
C LYS A 600 -16.45 12.61 9.43
N GLY A 601 -16.94 11.64 8.65
CA GLY A 601 -17.79 11.87 7.49
C GLY A 601 -19.14 12.45 7.90
N LEU A 602 -19.78 11.83 8.89
CA LEU A 602 -21.05 12.31 9.45
C LEU A 602 -20.92 13.69 10.10
N VAL A 603 -19.84 13.92 10.85
CA VAL A 603 -19.57 15.22 11.48
C VAL A 603 -19.34 16.31 10.43
N ALA A 604 -18.58 16.04 9.38
CA ALA A 604 -18.36 17.00 8.30
C ALA A 604 -19.66 17.38 7.56
N ALA A 605 -20.65 16.50 7.54
CA ALA A 605 -21.99 16.76 7.00
C ALA A 605 -22.94 17.46 7.99
N GLY A 606 -22.50 17.75 9.23
CA GLY A 606 -23.30 18.44 10.26
C GLY A 606 -23.90 17.53 11.34
N GLY A 607 -23.56 16.23 11.32
CA GLY A 607 -23.89 15.30 12.40
C GLY A 607 -23.12 15.60 13.69
N ASN A 608 -23.71 15.30 14.83
CA ASN A 608 -23.09 15.37 16.16
C ASN A 608 -23.78 14.37 17.10
N TYR A 609 -23.29 14.27 18.34
CA TYR A 609 -23.83 13.35 19.34
C TYR A 609 -25.34 13.50 19.58
N ASN A 610 -25.88 14.72 19.48
CA ASN A 610 -27.27 15.00 19.80
C ASN A 610 -28.22 14.63 18.65
N ASN A 611 -27.82 14.85 17.40
CA ASN A 611 -28.69 14.66 16.24
C ASN A 611 -28.44 13.36 15.44
N SER A 612 -27.32 12.65 15.64
CA SER A 612 -27.00 11.43 14.90
C SER A 612 -26.98 10.19 15.79
N SER A 613 -27.87 9.24 15.51
CA SER A 613 -27.87 7.94 16.20
C SER A 613 -26.64 7.10 15.86
N SER A 614 -26.14 7.20 14.62
CA SER A 614 -24.95 6.51 14.16
C SER A 614 -23.70 6.96 14.90
N ILE A 615 -23.52 8.27 15.14
CA ILE A 615 -22.39 8.78 15.94
C ILE A 615 -22.47 8.27 17.39
N ARG A 616 -23.66 8.24 18.01
CA ARG A 616 -23.81 7.72 19.37
C ARG A 616 -23.38 6.25 19.48
N LYS A 617 -23.88 5.39 18.58
CA LYS A 617 -23.52 3.97 18.55
C LYS A 617 -22.02 3.77 18.31
N ALA A 618 -21.42 4.57 17.43
CA ALA A 618 -19.99 4.53 17.15
C ALA A 618 -19.14 4.89 18.38
N CYS A 619 -19.55 5.93 19.13
CA CYS A 619 -18.93 6.28 20.39
C CYS A 619 -19.06 5.15 21.41
N ASP A 620 -20.26 4.57 21.57
CA ASP A 620 -20.51 3.48 22.51
C ASP A 620 -19.65 2.24 22.16
N PHE A 621 -19.54 1.91 20.86
CA PHE A 621 -18.64 0.86 20.38
C PHE A 621 -17.19 1.12 20.80
N LEU A 622 -16.63 2.29 20.46
CA LEU A 622 -15.24 2.60 20.78
C LEU A 622 -15.01 2.60 22.29
N LEU A 623 -15.91 3.21 23.07
CA LEU A 623 -15.81 3.22 24.53
C LEU A 623 -15.83 1.80 25.12
N SER A 624 -16.63 0.88 24.56
CA SER A 624 -16.66 -0.52 24.98
C SER A 624 -15.33 -1.27 24.76
N LYS A 625 -14.50 -0.78 23.84
CA LYS A 625 -13.19 -1.38 23.50
C LYS A 625 -12.01 -0.69 24.18
N GLN A 626 -12.22 0.37 24.96
CA GLN A 626 -11.14 1.06 25.65
C GLN A 626 -10.49 0.15 26.69
N LEU A 627 -9.18 -0.04 26.58
CA LEU A 627 -8.42 -0.91 27.49
C LEU A 627 -8.20 -0.24 28.86
N ALA A 628 -7.81 -1.04 29.86
CA ALA A 628 -7.49 -0.53 31.20
C ALA A 628 -6.38 0.55 31.17
N SER A 629 -5.40 0.39 30.28
CA SER A 629 -4.33 1.36 29.97
C SER A 629 -4.85 2.71 29.44
N GLY A 630 -6.09 2.78 28.98
CA GLY A 630 -6.71 3.96 28.38
C GLY A 630 -6.62 4.02 26.85
N GLY A 631 -5.89 3.12 26.21
CA GLY A 631 -5.77 3.07 24.74
C GLY A 631 -6.61 1.96 24.10
N TRP A 632 -6.40 1.78 22.79
CA TRP A 632 -6.99 0.72 21.95
C TRP A 632 -5.87 0.00 21.20
N GLY A 633 -6.06 -1.28 20.88
CA GLY A 633 -5.09 -2.04 20.09
C GLY A 633 -5.74 -3.20 19.35
N GLU A 634 -5.73 -3.14 18.02
CA GLU A 634 -6.34 -4.16 17.16
C GLU A 634 -5.27 -5.01 16.48
N SER A 635 -5.53 -6.31 16.38
CA SER A 635 -4.73 -7.25 15.60
C SER A 635 -5.13 -7.20 14.12
N TYR A 636 -4.20 -7.53 13.22
CA TYR A 636 -4.53 -7.77 11.80
C TYR A 636 -5.60 -8.86 11.60
N LEU A 637 -5.73 -9.77 12.58
CA LEU A 637 -6.78 -10.79 12.60
C LEU A 637 -8.18 -10.16 12.61
N SER A 638 -8.33 -8.91 13.04
CA SER A 638 -9.61 -8.20 12.92
C SER A 638 -10.09 -8.10 11.47
N CYS A 639 -9.17 -7.91 10.52
CA CYS A 639 -9.49 -7.84 9.10
C CYS A 639 -9.86 -9.24 8.57
N GLN A 640 -9.06 -10.25 8.91
CA GLN A 640 -9.26 -11.61 8.43
C GLN A 640 -10.57 -12.22 8.93
N ASN A 641 -10.88 -12.04 10.22
CA ASN A 641 -12.06 -12.60 10.86
C ASN A 641 -13.29 -11.70 10.71
N LYS A 642 -13.12 -10.47 10.21
CA LYS A 642 -14.16 -9.42 10.16
C LYS A 642 -14.82 -9.20 11.53
N GLU A 643 -14.04 -9.22 12.61
CA GLU A 643 -14.47 -9.01 13.99
C GLU A 643 -13.37 -8.31 14.81
N TYR A 644 -13.72 -7.39 15.71
CA TYR A 644 -12.74 -6.71 16.56
C TYR A 644 -11.94 -7.70 17.43
N THR A 645 -10.66 -7.87 17.11
CA THR A 645 -9.73 -8.72 17.85
C THR A 645 -8.66 -7.88 18.50
N ASN A 646 -8.57 -7.94 19.83
CA ASN A 646 -7.51 -7.26 20.59
C ASN A 646 -6.12 -7.80 20.21
N LEU A 647 -5.12 -6.92 20.26
CA LEU A 647 -3.72 -7.37 20.28
C LEU A 647 -3.46 -8.33 21.45
N LYS A 648 -2.60 -9.32 21.23
CA LYS A 648 -2.20 -10.29 22.25
C LYS A 648 -1.75 -9.59 23.52
N GLY A 649 -2.33 -10.00 24.65
CA GLY A 649 -2.08 -9.40 25.97
C GLY A 649 -2.86 -8.11 26.25
N ASN A 650 -3.89 -7.79 25.45
CA ASN A 650 -4.70 -6.57 25.61
C ASN A 650 -3.84 -5.31 25.67
N ARG A 651 -2.89 -5.20 24.73
CA ARG A 651 -1.94 -4.08 24.66
C ARG A 651 -2.52 -2.96 23.80
N SER A 652 -2.28 -1.72 24.21
CA SER A 652 -2.59 -0.54 23.40
C SER A 652 -1.62 -0.39 22.25
N HIS A 653 -2.13 0.10 21.12
CA HIS A 653 -1.38 0.46 19.93
C HIS A 653 -1.53 1.97 19.66
N VAL A 654 -0.43 2.64 19.29
CA VAL A 654 -0.38 4.10 19.13
C VAL A 654 -1.36 4.57 18.06
N VAL A 655 -1.41 3.88 16.92
CA VAL A 655 -2.24 4.27 15.78
C VAL A 655 -3.73 4.03 16.06
N ASN A 656 -4.11 2.85 16.58
CA ASN A 656 -5.52 2.57 16.91
C ASN A 656 -6.04 3.49 18.01
N THR A 657 -5.20 3.82 18.99
CA THR A 657 -5.54 4.80 20.03
C THR A 657 -5.75 6.18 19.42
N GLY A 658 -4.88 6.60 18.48
CA GLY A 658 -5.04 7.85 17.74
C GLY A 658 -6.37 7.93 16.97
N TRP A 659 -6.73 6.88 16.22
CA TRP A 659 -7.99 6.83 15.47
C TRP A 659 -9.23 6.87 16.38
N ALA A 660 -9.24 6.06 17.44
CA ALA A 660 -10.33 6.09 18.41
C ALA A 660 -10.47 7.46 19.08
N MET A 661 -9.35 8.11 19.43
CA MET A 661 -9.37 9.48 19.96
C MET A 661 -9.93 10.48 18.97
N LEU A 662 -9.49 10.44 17.70
CA LEU A 662 -9.97 11.37 16.67
C LEU A 662 -11.47 11.24 16.43
N ALA A 663 -12.03 10.03 16.53
CA ALA A 663 -13.46 9.79 16.45
C ALA A 663 -14.20 10.34 17.67
N LEU A 664 -13.71 10.03 18.88
CA LEU A 664 -14.34 10.43 20.14
C LEU A 664 -14.25 11.94 20.42
N ILE A 665 -13.21 12.63 19.92
CA ILE A 665 -13.08 14.09 20.03
C ILE A 665 -14.28 14.78 19.38
N ASP A 666 -14.60 14.42 18.14
CA ASP A 666 -15.73 15.01 17.42
C ASP A 666 -17.07 14.37 17.82
N GLY A 667 -17.01 13.14 18.33
CA GLY A 667 -18.19 12.34 18.62
C GLY A 667 -18.81 12.60 19.99
N GLN A 668 -18.01 12.71 21.06
CA GLN A 668 -18.56 12.78 22.43
C GLN A 668 -17.71 13.55 23.46
N ALA A 669 -16.69 14.30 23.05
CA ALA A 669 -15.82 15.04 23.97
C ALA A 669 -16.56 16.04 24.87
N GLU A 670 -17.54 16.77 24.32
CA GLU A 670 -18.35 17.73 25.07
C GLU A 670 -19.23 17.07 26.14
N ARG A 671 -19.54 15.78 25.98
CA ARG A 671 -20.35 14.99 26.91
C ARG A 671 -19.49 14.39 28.01
N ASP A 672 -18.42 13.69 27.65
CA ASP A 672 -17.51 13.03 28.59
C ASP A 672 -16.07 13.01 28.04
N PRO A 673 -15.19 13.90 28.51
CA PRO A 673 -13.79 13.94 28.09
C PRO A 673 -12.89 12.91 28.82
N ILE A 674 -13.37 12.22 29.85
CA ILE A 674 -12.54 11.32 30.69
C ILE A 674 -11.87 10.21 29.86
N PRO A 675 -12.57 9.51 28.93
CA PRO A 675 -11.94 8.52 28.06
C PRO A 675 -10.80 9.11 27.22
N LEU A 676 -10.94 10.35 26.75
CA LEU A 676 -9.92 11.04 25.95
C LEU A 676 -8.68 11.40 26.79
N HIS A 677 -8.87 11.82 28.04
CA HIS A 677 -7.74 12.07 28.96
C HIS A 677 -6.94 10.80 29.25
N ARG A 678 -7.62 9.66 29.48
CA ARG A 678 -6.97 8.36 29.65
C ARG A 678 -6.17 7.95 28.40
N ALA A 679 -6.74 8.19 27.22
CA ALA A 679 -6.10 7.89 25.95
C ALA A 679 -4.87 8.78 25.68
N ALA A 680 -4.98 10.09 25.93
CA ALA A 680 -3.88 11.03 25.84
C ALA A 680 -2.72 10.62 26.75
N ARG A 681 -3.02 10.25 28.01
CA ARG A 681 -2.02 9.72 28.95
C ARG A 681 -1.36 8.45 28.41
N CYS A 682 -2.14 7.52 27.86
CA CYS A 682 -1.63 6.30 27.24
C CYS A 682 -0.62 6.62 26.11
N LEU A 683 -0.96 7.54 25.20
CA LEU A 683 -0.08 7.97 24.11
C LEU A 683 1.22 8.60 24.63
N ILE A 684 1.13 9.44 25.68
CA ILE A 684 2.30 10.07 26.30
C ILE A 684 3.24 9.02 26.88
N ILE A 685 2.71 8.02 27.60
CA ILE A 685 3.50 6.93 28.19
C ILE A 685 4.13 6.06 27.10
N LEU A 686 3.37 5.70 26.06
CA LEU A 686 3.87 4.91 24.93
C LEU A 686 5.01 5.65 24.21
N LYS A 687 4.84 6.95 23.95
CA LYS A 687 5.88 7.79 23.35
C LYS A 687 7.12 7.89 24.23
N TRP A 688 6.97 8.09 25.54
CA TRP A 688 8.10 8.16 26.46
C TRP A 688 8.91 6.85 26.47
N ARG A 689 8.23 5.70 26.44
CA ARG A 689 8.88 4.38 26.30
C ARG A 689 9.62 4.26 24.98
N MET A 690 9.04 4.72 23.87
CA MET A 690 9.71 4.75 22.56
C MET A 690 10.94 5.68 22.57
N GLU A 691 10.85 6.88 23.16
CA GLU A 691 11.98 7.82 23.24
C GLU A 691 13.14 7.32 24.10
N ILE A 692 12.86 6.59 25.19
CA ILE A 692 13.89 5.94 26.01
C ILE A 692 14.55 4.81 25.22
N PHE A 693 13.75 4.00 24.52
CA PHE A 693 14.24 2.91 23.68
C PHE A 693 15.12 3.43 22.53
N LEU A 694 14.81 4.61 21.99
CA LEU A 694 15.61 5.28 20.95
C LEU A 694 16.93 5.88 21.49
N LYS A 695 17.02 6.25 22.78
CA LYS A 695 18.18 6.96 23.36
C LYS A 695 19.14 6.09 24.17
N ARG A 696 18.72 4.94 24.72
CA ARG A 696 19.62 4.11 25.52
C ARG A 696 20.53 3.28 24.62
N LYS A 697 21.83 3.63 24.61
CA LYS A 697 22.95 2.73 24.25
C LYS A 697 23.10 1.51 25.20
N SER A 698 22.06 1.16 25.95
CA SER A 698 22.03 0.00 26.84
C SER A 698 20.63 -0.62 26.91
N TRP A 699 20.56 -1.78 26.27
CA TRP A 699 19.89 -3.04 26.61
C TRP A 699 18.84 -3.06 27.74
N VAL A 700 17.77 -3.80 27.45
CA VAL A 700 16.69 -4.34 28.32
C VAL A 700 15.32 -3.66 28.21
N VAL A 701 14.48 -4.30 27.38
CA VAL A 701 13.07 -4.71 27.57
C VAL A 701 11.98 -3.61 27.69
N LEU A 702 10.98 -3.75 26.78
CA LEU A 702 9.65 -3.12 26.66
C LEU A 702 9.51 -1.91 25.72
N GLY A 703 9.25 -2.17 24.43
CA GLY A 703 8.73 -1.20 23.47
C GLY A 703 7.86 -1.88 22.41
N SER A 704 6.66 -1.32 22.18
CA SER A 704 5.80 -1.45 20.97
C SER A 704 6.01 -2.64 20.01
N SER A 705 5.12 -3.62 20.09
CA SER A 705 4.58 -4.38 18.96
C SER A 705 3.10 -4.61 19.17
#